data_AF-A0A068WHH8-F1
#
_entry.id   AF-A0A068WHH8-F1
#
_cell.length_a   1.000
_cell.length_b   1.000
_cell.length_c   1.000
_cell.angle_alpha   90.00
_cell.angle_beta   90.00
_cell.angle_gamma   90.00
#
_symmetry.space_group_name_H-M   'P 1'
#
loop_
_entity.id
_entity.type
_entity.pdbx_description
1 polymer ?
#
loop_
_entity_poly.entity_id
_entity_poly.type
_entity_poly.pdbx_seq_one_letter_code
_entity_poly.pdbx_strand_id
1 'polypeptide(L)'
;MTELKVLTDRLRDLLPNAYTDSADPSLCFRACVGRYLKDLEDNAELVPTLQNMEVSQAYVQCCLHLLESLAQIDVRVGNGKPLFSVFQNQQLSKCLEFVVCLGIYPLLSPGVSMPLHLRLENFDKFNCPKLQSTPDRHQRLFEIAKCFDALTYSSVDSLRDLVSPNGYLSDYLALLLQLSYGPVSGDSSTTTTTVDIIRFSRTRLRSLLARLPRPLAFKELFLFQCGFCKQQSSAKTLVPKWLRDACGRLITQLFIARPRECEAGRSPLKDLIIGVLDVHSTDPRHVSALAPALAHILATPPRMTGRNNTTEQYYSSLALQISDALQTSKGREDLLSRVIRLVAIDTTHQIFEKDMKLGKRLFLEKPLLSKLKKIVQVNQPEVDDCASDARTSTTIDMSDSLELLSAVDLRSVVEFVAELLDTRHPSKALCLLLARYSRPWFYFCSLLNLVCPVEETDGDCQITEAHETSPVAEFKSQLYSILTSLLNTDNVSSFSLLRSWLHLPPLDSTTLEPLVSSSVSSSLPLPLRRAIVLRPASLVSSVNTDSEAPRSPFRVCQSMEAVMEHSMEMISARITVAMLLLSSAIHAEGHDSGGLDEGEASAELLLSTWSTSGESNGGSVNLKQSGLAAHLLLSLISDINSRLIEDADRQPKGRVCLRPEAVVGAMMEEEDEARAVEVPLAACLMASAMLEELNPASLWPSDPAFAVRLLYLTLSRLCLVLDSSADKEVLKMEEESLNLVLGIAAFFVHYMDKGDKVPSEVRDRFGELIPLLHKVEEIFPQGNASAELAQQIRMSLLTRGALHVSPSTATPNSGHSSVSKNEPGPKRRLVEELPSVPLSTCQTDTEITTKETVEMSHKLLEIFEQLKDPFIPVRGHALIELSRLLEARDSCIRGFEDNIFKALVEHLDNEDSYVYLSAIRALSAMGNAFTDRLLPLLLSRFSSTSHSLEFRLKVGETIVRVLRELGDIAPKYRDIVVSGLLSSAGDPSEFIRAASLSNLAEICRLLGNAIQPVVYEVYEVMESILKHDSAPMVRKSAAYLARSLFLTSSTLTSAHSGLPVNLPADLIRDVYRLLRDRLAIERDDEVLEQLEAAMAELDARARTTIFRRPDTVHDLVKEIRVLHPFND
;
A
#
# COMPACT_ATOMS: atom_id res chain seq x y z
N MET A 1 14.55 56.22 -40.67
CA MET A 1 15.27 56.74 -39.48
C MET A 1 14.50 57.84 -38.74
N THR A 2 13.94 58.84 -39.44
CA THR A 2 13.03 59.84 -38.85
C THR A 2 11.75 59.21 -38.30
N GLU A 3 11.09 58.32 -39.06
CA GLU A 3 9.91 57.56 -38.60
C GLU A 3 10.20 56.71 -37.35
N LEU A 4 11.36 56.05 -37.31
CA LEU A 4 11.78 55.25 -36.14
C LEU A 4 12.00 56.12 -34.89
N LYS A 5 12.54 57.34 -35.04
CA LYS A 5 12.68 58.29 -33.92
C LYS A 5 11.32 58.70 -33.38
N VAL A 6 10.38 59.04 -34.26
CA VAL A 6 9.00 59.38 -33.88
C VAL A 6 8.33 58.24 -33.12
N LEU A 7 8.44 57.00 -33.62
CA LEU A 7 7.84 55.84 -32.96
C LEU A 7 8.52 55.46 -31.64
N THR A 8 9.82 55.71 -31.49
CA THR A 8 10.53 55.48 -30.22
C THR A 8 10.27 56.56 -29.17
N ASP A 9 9.99 57.80 -29.59
CA ASP A 9 9.49 58.84 -28.67
C ASP A 9 8.05 58.50 -28.24
N ARG A 10 7.18 58.08 -29.16
CA ARG A 10 5.82 57.58 -28.83
C ARG A 10 5.82 56.39 -27.87
N LEU A 11 6.82 55.50 -27.97
CA LEU A 11 7.00 54.40 -27.02
C LEU A 11 7.29 54.92 -25.60
N ARG A 12 8.04 56.01 -25.48
CA ARG A 12 8.32 56.65 -24.18
C ARG A 12 7.05 57.29 -23.61
N ASP A 13 6.26 57.95 -24.45
CA ASP A 13 5.03 58.65 -24.02
C ASP A 13 3.96 57.70 -23.51
N LEU A 14 3.92 56.48 -24.07
CA LEU A 14 2.98 55.44 -23.70
C LEU A 14 3.38 54.70 -22.41
N LEU A 15 4.63 54.76 -21.96
CA LEU A 15 5.06 54.05 -20.75
C LEU A 15 4.93 54.94 -19.49
N PRO A 16 4.50 54.39 -18.34
CA PRO A 16 4.39 55.13 -17.08
C PRO A 16 5.74 55.72 -16.62
N ASN A 17 5.71 56.98 -16.19
CA ASN A 17 6.86 57.70 -15.63
C ASN A 17 6.67 57.93 -14.12
N ALA A 18 7.54 57.31 -13.32
CA ALA A 18 7.48 57.30 -11.86
C ALA A 18 7.56 58.70 -11.21
N TYR A 19 8.05 59.72 -11.92
CA TYR A 19 8.20 61.08 -11.39
C TYR A 19 7.02 62.00 -11.70
N THR A 20 6.25 61.70 -12.75
CA THR A 20 5.20 62.60 -13.27
C THR A 20 3.80 62.03 -13.11
N ASP A 21 3.66 60.71 -13.08
CA ASP A 21 2.38 60.05 -13.20
C ASP A 21 1.82 59.66 -11.82
N SER A 22 0.49 59.72 -11.67
CA SER A 22 -0.22 59.44 -10.42
C SER A 22 0.04 58.02 -9.90
N ALA A 23 0.01 57.84 -8.58
CA ALA A 23 0.06 56.52 -7.94
C ALA A 23 -1.18 55.66 -8.24
N ASP A 24 -2.31 56.27 -8.65
CA ASP A 24 -3.51 55.56 -9.10
C ASP A 24 -3.32 55.01 -10.54
N PRO A 25 -3.38 53.68 -10.75
CA PRO A 25 -3.18 53.06 -12.06
C PRO A 25 -4.14 53.58 -13.14
N SER A 26 -5.40 53.86 -12.79
CA SER A 26 -6.41 54.29 -13.77
C SER A 26 -6.12 55.70 -14.29
N LEU A 27 -5.67 56.59 -13.42
CA LEU A 27 -5.27 57.95 -13.80
C LEU A 27 -3.93 57.96 -14.55
N CYS A 28 -3.01 57.07 -14.17
CA CYS A 28 -1.74 56.89 -14.86
C CYS A 28 -1.94 56.43 -16.32
N PHE A 29 -2.70 55.35 -16.55
CA PHE A 29 -2.97 54.89 -17.92
C PHE A 29 -3.73 55.93 -18.75
N ARG A 30 -4.66 56.68 -18.15
CA ARG A 30 -5.34 57.78 -18.82
C ARG A 30 -4.36 58.89 -19.27
N ALA A 31 -3.38 59.21 -18.44
CA ALA A 31 -2.34 60.17 -18.79
C ALA A 31 -1.44 59.66 -19.93
N CYS A 32 -1.03 58.39 -19.91
CA CYS A 32 -0.26 57.78 -20.99
C CYS A 32 -1.01 57.79 -22.33
N VAL A 33 -2.30 57.39 -22.33
CA VAL A 33 -3.15 57.46 -23.53
C VAL A 33 -3.27 58.90 -24.03
N GLY A 34 -3.45 59.86 -23.12
CA GLY A 34 -3.51 61.29 -23.45
C GLY A 34 -2.24 61.83 -24.10
N ARG A 35 -1.05 61.45 -23.60
CA ARG A 35 0.23 61.81 -24.22
C ARG A 35 0.35 61.19 -25.61
N TYR A 36 0.09 59.90 -25.72
CA TYR A 36 0.19 59.17 -26.99
C TYR A 36 -0.72 59.73 -28.08
N LEU A 37 -1.97 60.07 -27.76
CA LEU A 37 -2.91 60.66 -28.73
C LEU A 37 -2.56 62.08 -29.13
N LYS A 38 -1.90 62.85 -28.25
CA LYS A 38 -1.46 64.23 -28.55
C LYS A 38 -0.35 64.26 -29.60
N ASP A 39 0.51 63.24 -29.58
CA ASP A 39 1.67 63.12 -30.48
C ASP A 39 1.38 62.21 -31.71
N LEU A 40 0.12 61.76 -31.87
CA LEU A 40 -0.39 61.12 -33.07
C LEU A 40 -0.92 62.19 -34.05
N GLU A 41 -0.30 62.32 -35.21
CA GLU A 41 -0.69 63.30 -36.23
C GLU A 41 -2.04 62.95 -36.91
N ASP A 42 -2.37 61.66 -37.03
CA ASP A 42 -3.63 61.15 -37.60
C ASP A 42 -4.43 60.34 -36.56
N ASN A 43 -5.41 60.99 -35.93
CA ASN A 43 -6.25 60.41 -34.87
C ASN A 43 -7.59 59.84 -35.39
N ALA A 44 -7.85 59.89 -36.69
CA ALA A 44 -9.17 59.67 -37.29
C ALA A 44 -9.73 58.24 -37.11
N GLU A 45 -8.87 57.22 -37.09
CA GLU A 45 -9.30 55.81 -36.96
C GLU A 45 -9.27 55.30 -35.50
N LEU A 46 -8.32 55.78 -34.69
CA LEU A 46 -8.10 55.27 -33.34
C LEU A 46 -9.08 55.90 -32.31
N VAL A 47 -9.30 57.21 -32.36
CA VAL A 47 -10.17 57.93 -31.42
C VAL A 47 -11.61 57.40 -31.35
N PRO A 48 -12.32 57.12 -32.47
CA PRO A 48 -13.69 56.59 -32.39
C PRO A 48 -13.75 55.19 -31.76
N THR A 49 -12.70 54.38 -31.93
CA THR A 49 -12.60 53.04 -31.32
C THR A 49 -12.44 53.11 -29.80
N LEU A 50 -11.78 54.17 -29.29
CA LEU A 50 -11.47 54.36 -27.86
C LEU A 50 -12.64 54.96 -27.05
N GLN A 51 -13.61 55.63 -27.68
CA GLN A 51 -14.64 56.45 -27.00
C GLN A 51 -15.56 55.67 -26.04
N ASN A 52 -15.64 54.34 -26.16
CA ASN A 52 -16.48 53.48 -25.32
C ASN A 52 -15.69 52.37 -24.59
N MET A 53 -14.36 52.49 -24.51
CA MET A 53 -13.51 51.48 -23.87
C MET A 53 -13.15 51.89 -22.44
N GLU A 54 -13.00 50.91 -21.54
CA GLU A 54 -12.38 51.14 -20.24
C GLU A 54 -10.93 51.62 -20.42
N VAL A 55 -10.41 52.40 -19.47
CA VAL A 55 -9.08 53.04 -19.60
C VAL A 55 -7.96 52.03 -19.83
N SER A 56 -7.99 50.87 -19.17
CA SER A 56 -7.02 49.78 -19.37
C SER A 56 -7.10 49.17 -20.77
N GLN A 57 -8.30 49.05 -21.33
CA GLN A 57 -8.53 48.50 -22.67
C GLN A 57 -8.10 49.49 -23.75
N ALA A 58 -8.41 50.78 -23.55
CA ALA A 58 -7.95 51.86 -24.40
C ALA A 58 -6.42 51.93 -24.44
N TYR A 59 -5.76 51.77 -23.28
CA TYR A 59 -4.31 51.72 -23.17
C TYR A 59 -3.70 50.54 -23.94
N VAL A 60 -4.24 49.32 -23.78
CA VAL A 60 -3.79 48.15 -24.55
C VAL A 60 -3.94 48.36 -26.06
N GLN A 61 -5.04 48.97 -26.50
CA GLN A 61 -5.26 49.27 -27.93
C GLN A 61 -4.21 50.25 -28.48
N CYS A 62 -3.81 51.27 -27.71
CA CYS A 62 -2.71 52.17 -28.07
C CYS A 62 -1.36 51.42 -28.15
N CYS A 63 -1.10 50.48 -27.22
CA CYS A 63 0.10 49.63 -27.27
C CYS A 63 0.13 48.75 -28.52
N LEU A 64 -0.99 48.11 -28.87
CA LEU A 64 -1.10 47.28 -30.08
C LEU A 64 -0.85 48.10 -31.35
N HIS A 65 -1.48 49.27 -31.46
CA HIS A 65 -1.29 50.17 -32.60
C HIS A 65 0.17 50.58 -32.79
N LEU A 66 0.87 50.92 -31.69
CA LEU A 66 2.30 51.25 -31.73
C LEU A 66 3.17 50.06 -32.15
N LEU A 67 2.93 48.87 -31.57
CA LEU A 67 3.71 47.67 -31.87
C LEU A 67 3.51 47.18 -33.31
N GLU A 68 2.29 47.27 -33.84
CA GLU A 68 2.01 46.96 -35.25
C GLU A 68 2.68 47.95 -36.19
N SER A 69 2.64 49.25 -35.86
CA SER A 69 3.33 50.29 -36.63
C SER A 69 4.85 50.06 -36.65
N LEU A 70 5.42 49.63 -35.52
CA LEU A 70 6.85 49.26 -35.42
C LEU A 70 7.18 47.99 -36.21
N ALA A 71 6.29 47.00 -36.24
CA ALA A 71 6.50 45.74 -36.93
C ALA A 71 6.47 45.88 -38.47
N GLN A 72 5.72 46.86 -38.99
CA GLN A 72 5.60 47.16 -40.43
C GLN A 72 6.78 47.94 -41.01
N ILE A 73 7.75 48.38 -40.18
CA ILE A 73 8.93 49.09 -40.67
C ILE A 73 9.85 48.12 -41.39
N ASP A 74 10.03 48.33 -42.70
CA ASP A 74 11.03 47.63 -43.49
C ASP A 74 12.39 48.33 -43.38
N VAL A 75 13.27 47.78 -42.55
CA VAL A 75 14.66 48.27 -42.44
C VAL A 75 15.52 47.58 -43.49
N ARG A 76 16.01 48.36 -44.47
CA ARG A 76 17.06 47.87 -45.38
C ARG A 76 18.34 47.62 -44.60
N VAL A 77 18.84 46.39 -44.69
CA VAL A 77 20.04 45.86 -44.00
C VAL A 77 21.15 46.91 -43.90
N GLY A 78 21.38 47.42 -42.69
CA GLY A 78 22.39 48.44 -42.41
C GLY A 78 23.38 47.97 -41.35
N ASN A 79 24.63 47.75 -41.77
CA ASN A 79 25.86 47.69 -40.96
C ASN A 79 25.78 47.08 -39.54
N GLY A 80 25.15 45.92 -39.33
CA GLY A 80 25.33 45.07 -38.13
C GLY A 80 25.16 45.76 -36.75
N LYS A 81 24.61 46.98 -36.71
CA LYS A 81 24.40 47.76 -35.49
C LYS A 81 22.97 47.52 -35.03
N PRO A 82 22.74 47.22 -33.74
CA PRO A 82 21.39 46.99 -33.24
C PRO A 82 20.54 48.24 -33.48
N LEU A 83 19.34 48.04 -34.04
CA LEU A 83 18.41 49.11 -34.41
C LEU A 83 17.92 49.88 -33.18
N PHE A 84 17.74 49.16 -32.07
CA PHE A 84 17.32 49.69 -30.77
C PHE A 84 18.45 49.57 -29.75
N SER A 85 18.58 50.57 -28.87
CA SER A 85 19.47 50.48 -27.71
C SER A 85 18.97 49.46 -26.68
N VAL A 86 19.83 49.04 -25.76
CA VAL A 86 19.45 48.13 -24.65
C VAL A 86 18.29 48.73 -23.84
N PHE A 87 18.30 50.04 -23.61
CA PHE A 87 17.21 50.74 -22.93
C PHE A 87 15.91 50.68 -23.74
N GLN A 88 15.97 50.92 -25.06
CA GLN A 88 14.78 50.83 -25.93
C GLN A 88 14.23 49.40 -26.00
N ASN A 89 15.08 48.37 -26.02
CA ASN A 89 14.64 46.97 -25.94
C ASN A 89 13.94 46.67 -24.61
N GLN A 90 14.38 47.24 -23.49
CA GLN A 90 13.67 47.14 -22.22
C GLN A 90 12.30 47.86 -22.26
N GLN A 91 12.21 49.03 -22.91
CA GLN A 91 10.93 49.73 -23.10
C GLN A 91 9.97 48.91 -23.97
N LEU A 92 10.45 48.31 -25.07
CA LEU A 92 9.66 47.44 -25.93
C LEU A 92 9.15 46.20 -25.18
N SER A 93 10.03 45.56 -24.40
CA SER A 93 9.65 44.43 -23.55
C SER A 93 8.58 44.83 -22.54
N LYS A 94 8.72 45.98 -21.86
CA LYS A 94 7.71 46.51 -20.92
C LYS A 94 6.38 46.84 -21.60
N CYS A 95 6.41 47.39 -22.81
CA CYS A 95 5.20 47.67 -23.58
C CYS A 95 4.43 46.38 -23.89
N LEU A 96 5.14 45.33 -24.33
CA LEU A 96 4.54 44.02 -24.55
C LEU A 96 4.10 43.34 -23.23
N GLU A 97 4.83 43.54 -22.14
CA GLU A 97 4.46 43.09 -20.79
C GLU A 97 3.08 43.64 -20.38
N PHE A 98 2.82 44.94 -20.63
CA PHE A 98 1.51 45.54 -20.38
C PHE A 98 0.42 44.95 -21.26
N VAL A 99 0.68 44.70 -22.55
CA VAL A 99 -0.27 44.03 -23.46
C VAL A 99 -0.61 42.62 -22.94
N VAL A 100 0.38 41.89 -22.44
CA VAL A 100 0.18 40.56 -21.87
C VAL A 100 -0.63 40.64 -20.58
N CYS A 101 -0.22 41.46 -19.61
CA CYS A 101 -0.85 41.53 -18.28
C CYS A 101 -2.26 42.14 -18.29
N LEU A 102 -2.51 43.15 -19.13
CA LEU A 102 -3.79 43.86 -19.19
C LEU A 102 -4.68 43.41 -20.36
N GLY A 103 -4.11 42.81 -21.41
CA GLY A 103 -4.83 42.37 -22.60
C GLY A 103 -5.06 40.85 -22.69
N ILE A 104 -4.07 40.03 -22.34
CA ILE A 104 -4.17 38.56 -22.46
C ILE A 104 -4.71 37.93 -21.17
N TYR A 105 -4.04 38.15 -20.04
CA TYR A 105 -4.38 37.47 -18.77
C TYR A 105 -5.82 37.68 -18.29
N PRO A 106 -6.43 38.88 -18.39
CA PRO A 106 -7.84 39.11 -18.03
C PRO A 106 -8.84 38.28 -18.87
N LEU A 107 -8.43 37.88 -20.08
CA LEU A 107 -9.24 37.15 -21.06
C LEU A 107 -8.96 35.64 -21.10
N LEU A 108 -7.87 35.17 -20.47
CA LEU A 108 -7.55 33.74 -20.38
C LEU A 108 -8.42 33.04 -19.34
N SER A 109 -8.78 31.79 -19.62
CA SER A 109 -9.41 30.91 -18.62
C SER A 109 -8.40 30.58 -17.50
N PRO A 110 -8.86 30.33 -16.26
CA PRO A 110 -7.95 30.00 -15.17
C PRO A 110 -7.15 28.73 -15.49
N GLY A 111 -5.84 28.75 -15.25
CA GLY A 111 -4.94 27.62 -15.46
C GLY A 111 -4.45 27.39 -16.91
N VAL A 112 -4.70 28.33 -17.83
CA VAL A 112 -4.25 28.20 -19.23
C VAL A 112 -2.81 28.66 -19.44
N SER A 113 -2.35 29.69 -18.75
CA SER A 113 -0.97 30.20 -18.81
C SER A 113 -0.29 30.12 -17.44
N MET A 114 1.01 30.38 -17.40
CA MET A 114 1.80 30.49 -16.19
C MET A 114 1.25 31.61 -15.28
N PRO A 115 0.98 31.37 -13.99
CA PRO A 115 0.51 32.41 -13.09
C PRO A 115 1.45 33.63 -13.05
N LEU A 116 0.89 34.85 -13.03
CA LEU A 116 1.67 36.10 -13.07
C LEU A 116 2.70 36.20 -11.92
N HIS A 117 2.39 35.68 -10.73
CA HIS A 117 3.31 35.70 -9.59
C HIS A 117 4.56 34.83 -9.78
N LEU A 118 4.52 33.82 -10.66
CA LEU A 118 5.70 33.00 -11.01
C LEU A 118 6.56 33.67 -12.10
N ARG A 119 6.05 34.73 -12.72
CA ARG A 119 6.70 35.44 -13.83
C ARG A 119 7.20 36.82 -13.43
N LEU A 120 6.47 37.54 -12.57
CA LEU A 120 6.69 38.94 -12.24
C LEU A 120 6.79 39.15 -10.72
N GLU A 121 7.91 39.75 -10.28
CA GLU A 121 8.18 40.05 -8.86
C GLU A 121 7.20 41.09 -8.26
N ASN A 122 6.52 41.88 -9.10
CA ASN A 122 5.60 42.95 -8.70
C ASN A 122 4.14 42.69 -9.12
N PHE A 123 3.73 41.42 -9.23
CA PHE A 123 2.40 41.08 -9.76
C PHE A 123 1.23 41.69 -8.97
N ASP A 124 1.39 41.94 -7.65
CA ASP A 124 0.36 42.56 -6.80
C ASP A 124 -0.07 43.96 -7.29
N LYS A 125 0.78 44.62 -8.08
CA LYS A 125 0.49 45.92 -8.68
C LYS A 125 -0.44 45.82 -9.90
N PHE A 126 -0.63 44.62 -10.45
CA PHE A 126 -1.53 44.35 -11.56
C PHE A 126 -2.83 43.73 -11.05
N ASN A 127 -3.82 44.57 -10.74
CA ASN A 127 -5.17 44.09 -10.42
C ASN A 127 -5.94 43.75 -11.71
N CYS A 128 -5.69 42.55 -12.26
CA CYS A 128 -6.31 42.11 -13.51
C CYS A 128 -7.82 41.87 -13.33
N PRO A 129 -8.71 42.59 -14.07
CA PRO A 129 -10.15 42.37 -13.99
C PRO A 129 -10.53 40.98 -14.56
N LYS A 130 -11.56 40.33 -13.99
CA LYS A 130 -12.05 39.03 -14.48
C LYS A 130 -12.97 39.22 -15.70
N LEU A 131 -12.40 39.36 -16.89
CA LEU A 131 -13.12 39.64 -18.15
C LEU A 131 -13.46 38.38 -18.98
N GLN A 132 -13.39 37.20 -18.37
CA GLN A 132 -13.52 35.89 -19.04
C GLN A 132 -14.88 35.63 -19.71
N SER A 133 -15.95 36.31 -19.28
CA SER A 133 -17.32 36.08 -19.78
C SER A 133 -17.78 37.10 -20.83
N THR A 134 -16.89 38.00 -21.29
CA THR A 134 -17.26 39.03 -22.27
C THR A 134 -17.55 38.40 -23.66
N PRO A 135 -18.60 38.85 -24.38
CA PRO A 135 -18.94 38.30 -25.70
C PRO A 135 -17.85 38.54 -26.75
N ASP A 136 -17.12 39.66 -26.65
CA ASP A 136 -16.06 40.04 -27.59
C ASP A 136 -14.70 39.37 -27.32
N ARG A 137 -14.63 38.45 -26.35
CA ARG A 137 -13.37 37.85 -25.88
C ARG A 137 -12.53 37.26 -27.00
N HIS A 138 -13.15 36.53 -27.93
CA HIS A 138 -12.44 35.91 -29.06
C HIS A 138 -11.92 36.94 -30.06
N GLN A 139 -12.69 38.01 -30.31
CA GLN A 139 -12.27 39.07 -31.22
C GLN A 139 -11.07 39.85 -30.65
N ARG A 140 -11.13 40.21 -29.36
CA ARG A 140 -10.04 40.92 -28.67
C ARG A 140 -8.75 40.10 -28.61
N LEU A 141 -8.85 38.83 -28.23
CA LEU A 141 -7.69 37.93 -28.26
C LEU A 141 -7.15 37.73 -29.69
N PHE A 142 -8.03 37.72 -30.71
CA PHE A 142 -7.61 37.58 -32.10
C PHE A 142 -6.84 38.81 -32.62
N GLU A 143 -7.23 40.02 -32.25
CA GLU A 143 -6.47 41.24 -32.57
C GLU A 143 -5.09 41.22 -31.92
N ILE A 144 -4.99 40.84 -30.64
CA ILE A 144 -3.69 40.66 -29.98
C ILE A 144 -2.85 39.59 -30.73
N ALA A 145 -3.46 38.48 -31.17
CA ALA A 145 -2.78 37.46 -31.97
C ALA A 145 -2.20 38.01 -33.28
N LYS A 146 -2.88 38.93 -33.96
CA LYS A 146 -2.36 39.57 -35.18
C LYS A 146 -1.12 40.42 -34.90
N CYS A 147 -1.11 41.16 -33.80
CA CYS A 147 0.07 41.91 -33.37
C CYS A 147 1.25 40.97 -33.10
N PHE A 148 1.04 39.85 -32.40
CA PHE A 148 2.08 38.83 -32.18
C PHE A 148 2.59 38.21 -33.49
N ASP A 149 1.70 37.97 -34.46
CA ASP A 149 2.12 37.55 -35.80
C ASP A 149 2.99 38.62 -36.47
N ALA A 150 2.57 39.89 -36.47
CA ALA A 150 3.33 40.99 -37.05
C ALA A 150 4.75 41.09 -36.45
N LEU A 151 4.88 40.92 -35.12
CA LEU A 151 6.17 40.87 -34.44
C LEU A 151 7.01 39.64 -34.85
N THR A 152 6.38 38.46 -34.97
CA THR A 152 7.04 37.20 -35.34
C THR A 152 7.58 37.22 -36.78
N TYR A 153 6.93 37.96 -37.67
CA TYR A 153 7.28 38.10 -39.09
C TYR A 153 8.00 39.41 -39.43
N SER A 154 8.28 40.26 -38.44
CA SER A 154 8.98 41.53 -38.66
C SER A 154 10.40 41.31 -39.21
N SER A 155 10.85 42.23 -40.04
CA SER A 155 12.22 42.27 -40.56
C SER A 155 13.26 42.64 -39.49
N VAL A 156 12.82 43.11 -38.32
CA VAL A 156 13.67 43.58 -37.22
C VAL A 156 13.91 42.48 -36.19
N ASP A 157 15.18 42.12 -35.97
CA ASP A 157 15.60 41.08 -35.02
C ASP A 157 15.07 41.33 -33.60
N SER A 158 15.24 42.55 -33.08
CA SER A 158 14.82 42.88 -31.70
C SER A 158 13.31 42.74 -31.46
N LEU A 159 12.47 42.90 -32.49
CA LEU A 159 11.01 42.69 -32.37
C LEU A 159 10.66 41.20 -32.43
N ARG A 160 11.37 40.43 -33.27
CA ARG A 160 11.23 38.97 -33.33
C ARG A 160 11.74 38.31 -32.04
N ASP A 161 12.79 38.84 -31.44
CA ASP A 161 13.36 38.36 -30.18
C ASP A 161 12.38 38.49 -29.00
N LEU A 162 11.42 39.42 -29.06
CA LEU A 162 10.35 39.52 -28.07
C LEU A 162 9.45 38.26 -28.06
N VAL A 163 9.25 37.60 -29.20
CA VAL A 163 8.44 36.37 -29.33
C VAL A 163 9.35 35.12 -29.38
N SER A 164 10.60 35.25 -28.93
CA SER A 164 11.53 34.12 -28.81
C SER A 164 11.21 33.24 -27.59
N PRO A 165 11.82 32.03 -27.47
CA PRO A 165 11.57 31.11 -26.36
C PRO A 165 11.86 31.70 -24.97
N ASN A 166 12.79 32.65 -24.88
CA ASN A 166 13.12 33.35 -23.64
C ASN A 166 12.28 34.61 -23.39
N GLY A 167 11.37 34.95 -24.32
CA GLY A 167 10.47 36.10 -24.25
C GLY A 167 9.02 35.67 -24.04
N TYR A 168 8.12 36.17 -24.89
CA TYR A 168 6.66 36.03 -24.78
C TYR A 168 6.08 34.90 -25.66
N LEU A 169 6.90 33.94 -26.11
CA LEU A 169 6.44 32.80 -26.92
C LEU A 169 5.37 31.96 -26.21
N SER A 170 5.55 31.71 -24.91
CA SER A 170 4.61 30.94 -24.10
C SER A 170 3.25 31.64 -23.98
N ASP A 171 3.21 32.97 -23.82
CA ASP A 171 1.94 33.71 -23.82
C ASP A 171 1.26 33.69 -25.19
N TYR A 172 2.05 33.73 -26.27
CA TYR A 172 1.52 33.60 -27.62
C TYR A 172 0.88 32.23 -27.83
N LEU A 173 1.52 31.16 -27.38
CA LEU A 173 0.96 29.81 -27.40
C LEU A 173 -0.30 29.69 -26.53
N ALA A 174 -0.31 30.28 -25.32
CA ALA A 174 -1.47 30.29 -24.45
C ALA A 174 -2.68 30.98 -25.10
N LEU A 175 -2.43 32.13 -25.74
CA LEU A 175 -3.43 32.89 -26.49
C LEU A 175 -3.99 32.06 -27.66
N LEU A 176 -3.12 31.45 -28.47
CA LEU A 176 -3.55 30.64 -29.61
C LEU A 176 -4.29 29.37 -29.17
N LEU A 177 -3.89 28.74 -28.06
CA LEU A 177 -4.56 27.57 -27.49
C LEU A 177 -5.96 27.94 -26.97
N GLN A 178 -6.09 29.06 -26.27
CA GLN A 178 -7.38 29.59 -25.81
C GLN A 178 -8.31 29.91 -26.99
N LEU A 179 -7.81 30.53 -28.06
CA LEU A 179 -8.58 30.81 -29.28
C LEU A 179 -8.95 29.54 -30.07
N SER A 180 -8.09 28.52 -30.06
CA SER A 180 -8.25 27.33 -30.91
C SER A 180 -9.14 26.24 -30.29
N TYR A 181 -9.10 26.10 -28.97
CA TYR A 181 -9.71 24.97 -28.25
C TYR A 181 -10.47 25.37 -26.96
N GLY A 182 -10.45 26.65 -26.58
CA GLY A 182 -11.15 27.13 -25.39
C GLY A 182 -12.68 27.13 -25.53
N PRO A 183 -13.42 27.18 -24.40
CA PRO A 183 -14.89 27.18 -24.39
C PRO A 183 -15.45 28.50 -24.95
N VAL A 184 -16.43 28.46 -25.85
CA VAL A 184 -17.06 29.66 -26.43
C VAL A 184 -18.25 30.12 -25.58
N SER A 185 -18.37 31.42 -25.30
CA SER A 185 -19.52 32.00 -24.56
C SER A 185 -20.80 31.85 -25.41
N GLY A 186 -21.87 31.32 -24.80
CA GLY A 186 -23.00 30.71 -25.51
C GLY A 186 -24.15 31.62 -25.94
N ASP A 187 -23.89 32.77 -26.59
CA ASP A 187 -24.96 33.62 -27.12
C ASP A 187 -25.05 33.51 -28.66
N SER A 188 -26.25 33.19 -29.17
CA SER A 188 -26.53 32.61 -30.49
C SER A 188 -26.46 33.57 -31.69
N SER A 189 -25.90 34.77 -31.56
CA SER A 189 -25.89 35.80 -32.61
C SER A 189 -24.52 36.08 -33.27
N THR A 190 -23.42 35.49 -32.77
CA THR A 190 -22.03 35.76 -33.25
C THR A 190 -21.29 34.51 -33.76
N THR A 191 -22.00 33.45 -34.14
CA THR A 191 -21.43 32.11 -34.38
C THR A 191 -20.57 31.95 -35.64
N THR A 192 -20.79 32.72 -36.71
CA THR A 192 -20.01 32.56 -37.96
C THR A 192 -18.60 33.16 -37.87
N THR A 193 -18.48 34.40 -37.40
CA THR A 193 -17.19 35.09 -37.27
C THR A 193 -16.26 34.40 -36.25
N THR A 194 -16.83 33.86 -35.18
CA THR A 194 -16.06 33.13 -34.14
C THR A 194 -15.52 31.79 -34.65
N VAL A 195 -16.28 31.06 -35.46
CA VAL A 195 -15.80 29.81 -36.10
C VAL A 195 -14.64 30.06 -37.05
N ASP A 196 -14.68 31.15 -37.81
CA ASP A 196 -13.55 31.54 -38.67
C ASP A 196 -12.31 31.91 -37.85
N ILE A 197 -12.46 32.70 -36.78
CA ILE A 197 -11.37 33.02 -35.85
C ILE A 197 -10.73 31.75 -35.29
N ILE A 198 -11.54 30.77 -34.84
CA ILE A 198 -11.04 29.48 -34.33
C ILE A 198 -10.25 28.74 -35.41
N ARG A 199 -10.76 28.70 -36.65
CA ARG A 199 -10.11 28.04 -37.79
C ARG A 199 -8.77 28.68 -38.12
N PHE A 200 -8.70 30.02 -38.22
CA PHE A 200 -7.46 30.75 -38.48
C PHE A 200 -6.46 30.59 -37.34
N SER A 201 -6.92 30.64 -36.09
CA SER A 201 -6.07 30.45 -34.91
C SER A 201 -5.45 29.04 -34.88
N ARG A 202 -6.21 28.01 -35.26
CA ARG A 202 -5.68 26.64 -35.40
C ARG A 202 -4.62 26.53 -36.48
N THR A 203 -4.79 27.22 -37.62
CA THR A 203 -3.77 27.24 -38.68
C THR A 203 -2.50 27.96 -38.23
N ARG A 204 -2.63 29.09 -37.52
CA ARG A 204 -1.50 29.84 -36.94
C ARG A 204 -0.73 29.00 -35.93
N LEU A 205 -1.44 28.36 -35.00
CA LEU A 205 -0.84 27.47 -33.99
C LEU A 205 -0.05 26.33 -34.64
N ARG A 206 -0.60 25.67 -35.66
CA ARG A 206 0.09 24.60 -36.37
C ARG A 206 1.33 25.10 -37.13
N SER A 207 1.25 26.27 -37.75
CA SER A 207 2.39 26.87 -38.46
C SER A 207 3.51 27.25 -37.49
N LEU A 208 3.16 27.81 -36.33
CA LEU A 208 4.10 28.14 -35.26
C LEU A 208 4.77 26.88 -34.70
N LEU A 209 3.99 25.87 -34.29
CA LEU A 209 4.51 24.60 -33.78
C LEU A 209 5.36 23.86 -34.81
N ALA A 210 5.01 23.97 -36.09
CA ALA A 210 5.87 23.47 -37.15
C ALA A 210 7.21 24.21 -37.11
N ARG A 211 7.26 25.55 -37.14
CA ARG A 211 8.53 26.32 -37.15
C ARG A 211 9.44 26.06 -35.92
N LEU A 212 8.83 25.81 -34.76
CA LEU A 212 9.32 25.03 -33.61
C LEU A 212 10.50 24.06 -33.86
N PRO A 213 11.70 24.13 -33.23
CA PRO A 213 12.49 22.91 -33.03
C PRO A 213 11.65 21.89 -32.25
N ARG A 214 11.58 20.63 -32.71
CA ARG A 214 10.74 19.59 -32.08
C ARG A 214 10.87 19.46 -30.57
N PRO A 215 12.10 19.42 -29.98
CA PRO A 215 12.25 19.31 -28.53
C PRO A 215 11.62 20.49 -27.79
N LEU A 216 11.74 21.71 -28.34
CA LEU A 216 11.15 22.91 -27.78
C LEU A 216 9.62 22.90 -27.91
N ALA A 217 9.09 22.46 -29.05
CA ALA A 217 7.64 22.30 -29.23
C ALA A 217 7.05 21.29 -28.22
N PHE A 218 7.74 20.18 -27.98
CA PHE A 218 7.35 19.22 -26.95
C PHE A 218 7.42 19.83 -25.55
N LYS A 219 8.50 20.55 -25.22
CA LYS A 219 8.67 21.25 -23.94
C LYS A 219 7.48 22.17 -23.63
N GLU A 220 7.14 23.07 -24.55
CA GLU A 220 6.04 24.03 -24.36
C GLU A 220 4.69 23.32 -24.21
N LEU A 221 4.37 22.36 -25.10
CA LEU A 221 3.10 21.64 -25.03
C LEU A 221 2.96 20.79 -23.76
N PHE A 222 4.07 20.22 -23.27
CA PHE A 222 4.08 19.43 -22.04
C PHE A 222 3.88 20.33 -20.81
N LEU A 223 4.48 21.52 -20.79
CA LEU A 223 4.21 22.54 -19.76
C LEU A 223 2.72 22.92 -19.70
N PHE A 224 2.08 23.13 -20.86
CA PHE A 224 0.63 23.39 -20.91
C PHE A 224 -0.23 22.18 -20.50
N GLN A 225 0.25 20.94 -20.72
CA GLN A 225 -0.47 19.72 -20.33
C GLN A 225 -0.38 19.43 -18.82
N CYS A 226 0.79 19.67 -18.23
CA CYS A 226 1.13 19.32 -16.84
C CYS A 226 0.96 20.49 -15.85
N GLY A 227 0.97 21.73 -16.33
CA GLY A 227 0.85 22.95 -15.53
C GLY A 227 2.19 23.56 -15.14
N PHE A 228 2.16 24.80 -14.63
CA PHE A 228 3.34 25.65 -14.44
C PHE A 228 3.86 25.73 -12.98
N CYS A 229 3.20 25.09 -12.00
CA CYS A 229 3.55 25.23 -10.58
C CYS A 229 4.36 24.05 -10.03
N LYS A 230 5.56 24.30 -9.51
CA LYS A 230 6.33 23.36 -8.68
C LYS A 230 5.96 23.55 -7.20
N GLN A 231 5.40 22.50 -6.58
CA GLN A 231 5.32 22.25 -5.13
C GLN A 231 5.23 23.47 -4.17
N GLN A 232 4.13 24.23 -4.20
CA GLN A 232 3.68 25.03 -3.04
C GLN A 232 2.21 24.71 -2.73
N SER A 233 1.91 24.51 -1.45
CA SER A 233 0.76 23.71 -0.99
C SER A 233 -0.59 24.43 -0.90
N SER A 234 -0.70 25.72 -1.26
CA SER A 234 -1.88 26.50 -0.88
C SER A 234 -2.93 26.81 -1.97
N ALA A 235 -2.65 26.63 -3.27
CA ALA A 235 -3.70 26.75 -4.31
C ALA A 235 -3.31 26.11 -5.65
N LYS A 236 -3.66 24.83 -5.86
CA LYS A 236 -3.50 24.19 -7.18
C LYS A 236 -4.63 24.65 -8.12
N THR A 237 -4.41 25.70 -8.91
CA THR A 237 -5.26 25.96 -10.08
C THR A 237 -5.06 24.83 -11.08
N LEU A 238 -6.03 23.91 -11.16
CA LEU A 238 -5.95 22.73 -12.00
C LEU A 238 -5.99 23.11 -13.49
N VAL A 239 -5.09 22.55 -14.30
CA VAL A 239 -5.09 22.73 -15.77
C VAL A 239 -6.45 22.30 -16.35
N PRO A 240 -7.13 23.13 -17.18
CA PRO A 240 -8.41 22.79 -17.76
C PRO A 240 -8.37 21.49 -18.60
N LYS A 241 -9.41 20.66 -18.49
CA LYS A 241 -9.51 19.38 -19.22
C LYS A 241 -9.38 19.56 -20.74
N TRP A 242 -10.04 20.58 -21.30
CA TRP A 242 -9.98 20.87 -22.74
C TRP A 242 -8.55 21.19 -23.22
N LEU A 243 -7.75 21.84 -22.38
CA LEU A 243 -6.37 22.22 -22.70
C LEU A 243 -5.47 20.99 -22.66
N ARG A 244 -5.61 20.15 -21.62
CA ARG A 244 -4.90 18.87 -21.52
C ARG A 244 -5.17 17.98 -22.73
N ASP A 245 -6.43 17.89 -23.16
CA ASP A 245 -6.84 17.10 -24.32
C ASP A 245 -6.31 17.71 -25.64
N ALA A 246 -6.28 19.04 -25.75
CA ALA A 246 -5.75 19.71 -26.93
C ALA A 246 -4.24 19.54 -27.07
N CYS A 247 -3.48 19.76 -25.99
CA CYS A 247 -2.03 19.55 -25.97
C CYS A 247 -1.69 18.08 -26.22
N GLY A 248 -2.41 17.13 -25.61
CA GLY A 248 -2.23 15.71 -25.88
C GLY A 248 -2.41 15.37 -27.37
N ARG A 249 -3.46 15.89 -28.02
CA ARG A 249 -3.66 15.71 -29.47
C ARG A 249 -2.52 16.30 -30.31
N LEU A 250 -2.02 17.48 -29.95
CA LEU A 250 -0.93 18.15 -30.67
C LEU A 250 0.40 17.40 -30.48
N ILE A 251 0.69 16.90 -29.28
CA ILE A 251 1.86 16.06 -28.99
C ILE A 251 1.81 14.78 -29.85
N THR A 252 0.66 14.11 -29.91
CA THR A 252 0.50 12.92 -30.78
C THR A 252 0.67 13.25 -32.26
N GLN A 253 0.18 14.41 -32.71
CA GLN A 253 0.41 14.85 -34.09
C GLN A 253 1.89 15.12 -34.38
N LEU A 254 2.63 15.75 -33.46
CA LEU A 254 4.08 15.94 -33.58
C LEU A 254 4.85 14.61 -33.55
N PHE A 255 4.34 13.62 -32.81
CA PHE A 255 4.94 12.29 -32.69
C PHE A 255 4.75 11.44 -33.95
N ILE A 256 3.61 11.56 -34.64
CA ILE A 256 3.29 10.82 -35.88
C ILE A 256 3.75 11.55 -37.15
N ALA A 257 3.95 12.87 -37.09
CA ALA A 257 4.32 13.68 -38.25
C ALA A 257 5.64 13.20 -38.89
N ARG A 258 5.69 13.23 -40.23
CA ARG A 258 6.90 12.87 -40.98
C ARG A 258 8.06 13.81 -40.60
N PRO A 259 9.29 13.26 -40.44
CA PRO A 259 10.45 14.08 -40.16
C PRO A 259 10.71 15.09 -41.29
N ARG A 260 11.11 16.30 -40.92
CA ARG A 260 11.59 17.30 -41.89
C ARG A 260 12.90 16.82 -42.50
N GLU A 261 13.25 17.30 -43.68
CA GLU A 261 14.53 17.00 -44.34
C GLU A 261 15.74 17.36 -43.44
N CYS A 262 15.66 18.47 -42.68
CA CYS A 262 16.69 18.87 -41.72
C CYS A 262 16.73 18.04 -40.42
N GLU A 263 15.72 17.18 -40.20
CA GLU A 263 15.55 16.33 -39.01
C GLU A 263 15.59 14.83 -39.38
N ALA A 264 15.98 14.51 -40.63
CA ALA A 264 16.12 13.15 -41.11
C ALA A 264 17.14 12.39 -40.24
N GLY A 265 16.71 11.27 -39.66
CA GLY A 265 17.54 10.44 -38.76
C GLY A 265 17.38 10.72 -37.26
N ARG A 266 16.57 11.71 -36.84
CA ARG A 266 16.22 11.93 -35.43
C ARG A 266 14.91 11.23 -35.05
N SER A 267 14.93 10.49 -33.94
CA SER A 267 13.77 9.79 -33.40
C SER A 267 12.86 10.77 -32.62
N PRO A 268 11.56 10.89 -32.95
CA PRO A 268 10.62 11.75 -32.21
C PRO A 268 10.56 11.43 -30.71
N LEU A 269 10.71 10.16 -30.34
CA LEU A 269 10.83 9.73 -28.94
C LEU A 269 12.04 10.36 -28.24
N LYS A 270 13.20 10.41 -28.91
CA LYS A 270 14.42 11.04 -28.37
C LYS A 270 14.21 12.55 -28.20
N ASP A 271 13.62 13.21 -29.20
CA ASP A 271 13.33 14.66 -29.16
C ASP A 271 12.35 15.01 -28.03
N LEU A 272 11.34 14.17 -27.79
CA LEU A 272 10.41 14.32 -26.67
C LEU A 272 11.12 14.20 -25.33
N ILE A 273 11.95 13.17 -25.15
CA ILE A 273 12.71 12.95 -23.90
C ILE A 273 13.64 14.14 -23.62
N ILE A 274 14.34 14.64 -24.64
CA ILE A 274 15.19 15.83 -24.52
C ILE A 274 14.36 17.05 -24.08
N GLY A 275 13.19 17.27 -24.70
CA GLY A 275 12.30 18.38 -24.34
C GLY A 275 11.78 18.31 -22.91
N VAL A 276 11.54 17.12 -22.37
CA VAL A 276 11.00 16.93 -21.02
C VAL A 276 12.09 16.98 -19.94
N LEU A 277 13.29 16.45 -20.23
CA LEU A 277 14.45 16.54 -19.33
C LEU A 277 14.85 18.00 -19.05
N ASP A 278 14.73 18.87 -20.06
CA ASP A 278 14.97 20.30 -19.91
C ASP A 278 13.99 21.00 -18.94
N VAL A 279 12.79 20.41 -18.69
CA VAL A 279 11.78 20.97 -17.76
C VAL A 279 11.99 20.50 -16.32
N HIS A 280 12.43 19.25 -16.14
CA HIS A 280 12.40 18.55 -14.84
C HIS A 280 13.74 18.47 -14.10
N SER A 281 14.77 19.20 -14.56
CA SER A 281 16.15 19.14 -14.05
C SER A 281 16.85 17.81 -14.37
N THR A 282 18.18 17.86 -14.54
CA THR A 282 19.05 16.73 -14.85
C THR A 282 19.39 15.85 -13.64
N ASP A 283 18.75 16.07 -12.48
CA ASP A 283 19.02 15.28 -11.26
C ASP A 283 18.61 13.79 -11.49
N PRO A 284 19.54 12.83 -11.32
CA PRO A 284 19.30 11.40 -11.49
C PRO A 284 18.12 10.84 -10.70
N ARG A 285 17.76 11.45 -9.56
CA ARG A 285 16.62 11.00 -8.74
C ARG A 285 15.28 11.24 -9.44
N HIS A 286 15.15 12.35 -10.16
CA HIS A 286 13.94 12.67 -10.91
C HIS A 286 13.79 11.81 -12.18
N VAL A 287 14.90 11.35 -12.77
CA VAL A 287 14.89 10.45 -13.94
C VAL A 287 14.11 9.16 -13.65
N SER A 288 14.29 8.60 -12.46
CA SER A 288 13.63 7.35 -12.07
C SER A 288 12.11 7.46 -11.86
N ALA A 289 11.60 8.66 -11.55
CA ALA A 289 10.16 8.94 -11.48
C ALA A 289 9.61 9.43 -12.82
N LEU A 290 10.45 10.04 -13.65
CA LEU A 290 10.08 10.59 -14.95
C LEU A 290 9.78 9.50 -15.98
N ALA A 291 10.59 8.43 -16.02
CA ALA A 291 10.44 7.36 -17.01
C ALA A 291 9.06 6.66 -16.92
N PRO A 292 8.56 6.25 -15.73
CA PRO A 292 7.22 5.69 -15.60
C PRO A 292 6.10 6.68 -15.98
N ALA A 293 6.25 7.96 -15.63
CA ALA A 293 5.27 8.99 -15.95
C ALA A 293 5.17 9.23 -17.46
N LEU A 294 6.31 9.35 -18.14
CA LEU A 294 6.36 9.47 -19.60
C LEU A 294 5.85 8.22 -20.30
N ALA A 295 6.23 7.05 -19.82
CA ALA A 295 5.74 5.77 -20.31
C ALA A 295 4.21 5.66 -20.20
N HIS A 296 3.62 6.11 -19.09
CA HIS A 296 2.18 6.14 -18.92
C HIS A 296 1.49 7.08 -19.92
N ILE A 297 2.08 8.25 -20.20
CA ILE A 297 1.57 9.21 -21.18
C ILE A 297 1.65 8.62 -22.59
N LEU A 298 2.81 8.04 -22.98
CA LEU A 298 3.01 7.42 -24.29
C LEU A 298 2.12 6.18 -24.50
N ALA A 299 1.91 5.39 -23.46
CA ALA A 299 1.00 4.25 -23.52
C ALA A 299 -0.49 4.67 -23.50
N THR A 300 -0.82 5.96 -23.33
CA THR A 300 -2.21 6.46 -23.34
C THR A 300 -2.44 7.36 -24.54
N PRO A 301 -2.89 6.83 -25.70
CA PRO A 301 -3.19 7.68 -26.84
C PRO A 301 -4.35 8.64 -26.46
N PRO A 302 -4.28 9.93 -26.84
CA PRO A 302 -5.36 10.87 -26.60
C PRO A 302 -6.62 10.41 -27.34
N ARG A 303 -7.80 10.73 -26.80
CA ARG A 303 -9.10 10.49 -27.46
C ARG A 303 -9.18 11.31 -28.76
N MET A 304 -8.65 10.76 -29.86
CA MET A 304 -8.75 11.38 -31.18
C MET A 304 -10.10 11.02 -31.78
N THR A 305 -11.02 11.99 -31.83
CA THR A 305 -12.29 11.86 -32.53
C THR A 305 -12.03 11.90 -34.04
N GLY A 306 -11.82 10.72 -34.65
CA GLY A 306 -11.63 10.56 -36.09
C GLY A 306 -11.80 9.09 -36.49
N ARG A 307 -12.59 8.84 -37.54
CA ARG A 307 -13.29 7.58 -37.83
C ARG A 307 -12.43 6.41 -38.39
N ASN A 308 -11.10 6.51 -38.48
CA ASN A 308 -10.27 5.49 -39.15
C ASN A 308 -9.00 5.15 -38.35
N ASN A 309 -8.77 3.87 -37.98
CA ASN A 309 -7.51 3.17 -37.60
C ASN A 309 -6.25 3.98 -37.12
N THR A 310 -6.41 5.12 -36.44
CA THR A 310 -5.28 5.95 -36.01
C THR A 310 -4.56 5.41 -34.78
N THR A 311 -5.24 4.64 -33.94
CA THR A 311 -4.66 4.06 -32.72
C THR A 311 -3.65 2.96 -33.04
N GLU A 312 -3.95 2.07 -33.98
CA GLU A 312 -3.01 1.06 -34.45
C GLU A 312 -1.79 1.70 -35.14
N GLN A 313 -2.01 2.72 -35.98
CA GLN A 313 -0.91 3.47 -36.61
C GLN A 313 0.01 4.15 -35.58
N TYR A 314 -0.58 4.70 -34.51
CA TYR A 314 0.18 5.27 -33.40
C TYR A 314 1.04 4.21 -32.71
N TYR A 315 0.46 3.09 -32.29
CA TYR A 315 1.21 2.04 -31.61
C TYR A 315 2.24 1.36 -32.51
N SER A 316 1.97 1.19 -33.80
CA SER A 316 2.96 0.67 -34.76
C SER A 316 4.14 1.64 -34.95
N SER A 317 3.89 2.95 -35.05
CA SER A 317 4.95 3.95 -35.12
C SER A 317 5.75 4.01 -33.81
N LEU A 318 5.07 3.99 -32.66
CA LEU A 318 5.70 3.97 -31.34
C LEU A 318 6.56 2.71 -31.15
N ALA A 319 6.06 1.53 -31.55
CA ALA A 319 6.81 0.27 -31.42
C ALA A 319 8.10 0.25 -32.26
N LEU A 320 8.07 0.84 -33.47
CA LEU A 320 9.27 1.01 -34.28
C LEU A 320 10.29 1.95 -33.61
N GLN A 321 9.81 3.07 -33.05
CA GLN A 321 10.67 4.02 -32.34
C GLN A 321 11.25 3.46 -31.04
N ILE A 322 10.49 2.65 -30.30
CA ILE A 322 10.95 1.92 -29.12
C ILE A 322 12.01 0.90 -29.52
N SER A 323 11.79 0.15 -30.59
CA SER A 323 12.76 -0.85 -31.09
C SER A 323 14.08 -0.19 -31.52
N ASP A 324 14.02 0.94 -32.24
CA ASP A 324 15.20 1.75 -32.61
C ASP A 324 15.89 2.34 -31.37
N ALA A 325 15.13 2.81 -30.39
CA ALA A 325 15.66 3.36 -29.15
C ALA A 325 16.42 2.29 -28.33
N LEU A 326 15.87 1.09 -28.18
CA LEU A 326 16.54 -0.02 -27.50
C LEU A 326 17.83 -0.38 -28.24
N GLN A 327 17.78 -0.60 -29.56
CA GLN A 327 18.97 -0.94 -30.36
C GLN A 327 20.08 0.11 -30.31
N THR A 328 19.74 1.40 -30.46
CA THR A 328 20.72 2.50 -30.48
C THR A 328 21.28 2.85 -29.10
N SER A 329 20.61 2.45 -28.02
CA SER A 329 21.06 2.68 -26.65
C SER A 329 21.95 1.57 -26.09
N LYS A 330 22.03 0.40 -26.76
CA LYS A 330 22.86 -0.73 -26.32
C LYS A 330 24.35 -0.35 -26.23
N GLY A 331 24.98 -0.69 -25.10
CA GLY A 331 26.41 -0.48 -24.86
C GLY A 331 26.88 0.96 -24.61
N ARG A 332 25.96 1.94 -24.46
CA ARG A 332 26.30 3.33 -24.13
C ARG A 332 25.90 3.67 -22.68
N GLU A 333 26.83 4.25 -21.92
CA GLU A 333 26.63 4.62 -20.51
C GLU A 333 26.14 6.07 -20.31
N ASP A 334 25.92 6.83 -21.38
CA ASP A 334 25.44 8.21 -21.29
C ASP A 334 24.08 8.29 -20.57
N LEU A 335 23.91 9.28 -19.69
CA LEU A 335 22.66 9.49 -18.93
C LEU A 335 21.42 9.51 -19.84
N LEU A 336 21.52 10.19 -20.99
CA LEU A 336 20.44 10.27 -21.97
C LEU A 336 20.11 8.89 -22.57
N SER A 337 21.12 8.09 -22.89
CA SER A 337 20.94 6.73 -23.42
C SER A 337 20.27 5.82 -22.39
N ARG A 338 20.64 5.96 -21.11
CA ARG A 338 19.98 5.25 -19.99
C ARG A 338 18.52 5.67 -19.80
N VAL A 339 18.21 6.97 -19.85
CA VAL A 339 16.82 7.48 -19.76
C VAL A 339 15.98 6.97 -20.93
N ILE A 340 16.53 7.03 -22.15
CA ILE A 340 15.85 6.54 -23.36
C ILE A 340 15.52 5.05 -23.23
N ARG A 341 16.48 4.26 -22.74
CA ARG A 341 16.28 2.83 -22.52
C ARG A 341 15.18 2.57 -21.48
N LEU A 342 15.25 3.22 -20.31
CA LEU A 342 14.25 3.06 -19.26
C LEU A 342 12.84 3.47 -19.72
N VAL A 343 12.70 4.61 -20.41
CA VAL A 343 11.41 5.05 -20.98
C VAL A 343 10.87 4.03 -21.99
N ALA A 344 11.73 3.47 -22.85
CA ALA A 344 11.35 2.46 -23.83
C ALA A 344 10.84 1.17 -23.16
N ILE A 345 11.53 0.69 -22.13
CA ILE A 345 11.14 -0.52 -21.38
C ILE A 345 9.85 -0.27 -20.58
N ASP A 346 9.77 0.82 -19.80
CA ASP A 346 8.57 1.18 -19.03
C ASP A 346 7.35 1.38 -19.94
N THR A 347 7.53 1.98 -21.12
CA THR A 347 6.44 2.15 -22.11
C THR A 347 5.95 0.79 -22.61
N THR A 348 6.88 -0.14 -22.85
CA THR A 348 6.54 -1.52 -23.22
C THR A 348 5.70 -2.18 -22.13
N HIS A 349 6.14 -2.10 -20.86
CA HIS A 349 5.38 -2.63 -19.72
C HIS A 349 3.98 -2.01 -19.59
N GLN A 350 3.85 -0.69 -19.74
CA GLN A 350 2.57 0.01 -19.67
C GLN A 350 1.61 -0.38 -20.81
N ILE A 351 2.13 -0.70 -22.00
CA ILE A 351 1.32 -1.23 -23.10
C ILE A 351 0.85 -2.66 -22.76
N PHE A 352 1.72 -3.50 -22.21
CA PHE A 352 1.36 -4.86 -21.79
C PHE A 352 0.27 -4.90 -20.71
N GLU A 353 0.35 -3.98 -19.74
CA GLU A 353 -0.63 -3.89 -18.65
C GLU A 353 -2.02 -3.46 -19.15
N LYS A 354 -2.06 -2.64 -20.21
CA LYS A 354 -3.31 -2.17 -20.82
C LYS A 354 -3.92 -3.16 -21.80
N ASP A 355 -3.09 -3.73 -22.69
CA ASP A 355 -3.52 -4.69 -23.69
C ASP A 355 -2.40 -5.71 -23.99
N MET A 356 -2.48 -6.85 -23.30
CA MET A 356 -1.56 -7.96 -23.45
C MET A 356 -1.49 -8.50 -24.89
N LYS A 357 -2.61 -8.53 -25.63
CA LYS A 357 -2.62 -9.07 -27.00
C LYS A 357 -1.88 -8.13 -27.96
N LEU A 358 -2.10 -6.83 -27.81
CA LEU A 358 -1.41 -5.81 -28.59
C LEU A 358 0.09 -5.79 -28.28
N GLY A 359 0.47 -5.79 -27.00
CA GLY A 359 1.87 -5.84 -26.58
C GLY A 359 2.59 -7.08 -27.13
N LYS A 360 1.95 -8.25 -27.05
CA LYS A 360 2.47 -9.51 -27.59
C LYS A 360 2.78 -9.41 -29.08
N ARG A 361 1.83 -8.89 -29.87
CA ARG A 361 1.94 -8.72 -31.33
C ARG A 361 3.05 -7.73 -31.73
N LEU A 362 3.20 -6.63 -30.98
CA LEU A 362 4.14 -5.56 -31.31
C LEU A 362 5.58 -5.85 -30.87
N PHE A 363 5.77 -6.38 -29.66
CA PHE A 363 7.09 -6.42 -29.02
C PHE A 363 7.66 -7.83 -28.80
N LEU A 364 6.85 -8.87 -28.67
CA LEU A 364 7.35 -10.20 -28.29
C LEU A 364 7.23 -11.27 -29.38
N GLU A 365 6.28 -11.14 -30.29
CA GLU A 365 5.97 -12.20 -31.27
C GLU A 365 7.16 -12.55 -32.15
N LYS A 366 7.82 -11.55 -32.75
CA LYS A 366 9.00 -11.74 -33.60
C LYS A 366 10.30 -12.01 -32.82
N PRO A 367 10.72 -11.18 -31.85
CA PRO A 367 12.05 -11.34 -31.24
C PRO A 367 12.15 -12.51 -30.25
N LEU A 368 11.05 -12.87 -29.58
CA LEU A 368 11.09 -13.80 -28.45
C LEU A 368 10.23 -15.05 -28.67
N LEU A 369 8.91 -14.87 -28.86
CA LEU A 369 7.95 -15.97 -28.81
C LEU A 369 8.05 -16.93 -29.99
N SER A 370 8.38 -16.44 -31.19
CA SER A 370 8.63 -17.30 -32.35
C SER A 370 9.78 -18.28 -32.11
N LYS A 371 10.82 -17.84 -31.38
CA LYS A 371 12.01 -18.61 -31.02
C LYS A 371 11.72 -19.57 -29.87
N LEU A 372 11.09 -19.11 -28.79
CA LEU A 372 10.76 -19.94 -27.63
C LEU A 372 9.72 -21.04 -27.93
N LYS A 373 8.76 -20.80 -28.84
CA LYS A 373 7.80 -21.82 -29.31
C LYS A 373 8.46 -23.02 -29.99
N LYS A 374 9.71 -22.90 -30.47
CA LYS A 374 10.49 -24.03 -31.02
C LYS A 374 11.02 -24.96 -29.92
N ILE A 375 11.22 -24.45 -28.70
CA ILE A 375 11.78 -25.19 -27.56
C ILE A 375 10.68 -25.82 -26.71
N VAL A 376 9.52 -25.18 -26.65
CA VAL A 376 8.41 -25.54 -25.76
C VAL A 376 7.32 -26.32 -26.52
N GLN A 377 6.66 -27.27 -25.85
CA GLN A 377 5.54 -28.02 -26.41
C GLN A 377 4.26 -27.17 -26.37
N VAL A 378 3.62 -26.98 -27.54
CA VAL A 378 2.41 -26.17 -27.68
C VAL A 378 1.28 -27.08 -28.14
N ASN A 379 0.39 -27.49 -27.22
CA ASN A 379 -0.88 -28.21 -27.41
C ASN A 379 -1.22 -28.64 -28.85
N GLN A 380 -0.47 -29.61 -29.38
CA GLN A 380 -0.91 -30.51 -30.44
C GLN A 380 -0.48 -31.91 -30.02
N PRO A 381 -1.37 -32.92 -30.07
CA PRO A 381 -0.97 -34.30 -29.92
C PRO A 381 0.03 -34.62 -31.04
N GLU A 382 1.09 -35.33 -30.70
CA GLU A 382 2.05 -35.87 -31.66
C GLU A 382 1.29 -36.77 -32.64
N VAL A 383 0.88 -36.20 -33.76
CA VAL A 383 0.61 -36.98 -34.96
C VAL A 383 1.99 -37.19 -35.56
N ASP A 384 2.40 -38.45 -35.62
CA ASP A 384 3.48 -38.93 -36.48
C ASP A 384 3.20 -38.52 -37.93
N ASP A 385 3.56 -37.29 -38.30
CA ASP A 385 3.76 -36.89 -39.68
C ASP A 385 5.24 -36.57 -39.85
N CYS A 386 6.03 -37.65 -39.84
CA CYS A 386 7.33 -37.68 -40.46
C CYS A 386 7.13 -37.60 -41.99
N ALA A 387 6.97 -36.39 -42.55
CA ALA A 387 7.33 -36.11 -43.94
C ALA A 387 7.18 -34.62 -44.31
N SER A 388 8.21 -34.12 -44.99
CA SER A 388 8.26 -32.96 -45.90
C SER A 388 8.55 -31.56 -45.33
N ASP A 389 9.74 -31.09 -45.73
CA ASP A 389 10.06 -29.70 -46.10
C ASP A 389 10.46 -28.68 -45.01
N ALA A 390 11.64 -28.89 -44.43
CA ALA A 390 12.62 -27.81 -44.21
C ALA A 390 14.03 -28.38 -43.96
N ARG A 391 14.71 -28.90 -44.99
CA ARG A 391 16.17 -29.07 -44.93
C ARG A 391 16.82 -27.69 -44.99
N THR A 392 16.98 -27.03 -43.83
CA THR A 392 17.93 -25.92 -43.71
C THR A 392 19.30 -26.51 -43.45
N SER A 393 20.21 -26.29 -44.40
CA SER A 393 21.60 -26.71 -44.38
C SER A 393 22.38 -26.02 -43.27
N THR A 394 22.49 -26.65 -42.11
CA THR A 394 23.62 -26.48 -41.19
C THR A 394 24.13 -27.88 -40.88
N THR A 395 25.45 -28.08 -40.90
CA THR A 395 26.10 -29.38 -40.72
C THR A 395 25.70 -29.98 -39.38
N ILE A 396 24.80 -30.97 -39.42
CA ILE A 396 24.28 -31.65 -38.24
C ILE A 396 25.32 -32.70 -37.81
N ASP A 397 25.70 -32.67 -36.54
CA ASP A 397 26.46 -33.75 -35.90
C ASP A 397 25.60 -35.03 -35.91
N MET A 398 26.17 -36.21 -36.15
CA MET A 398 25.41 -37.46 -36.36
C MET A 398 24.53 -37.88 -35.15
N SER A 399 24.71 -37.22 -34.01
CA SER A 399 23.97 -37.43 -32.75
C SER A 399 22.76 -36.49 -32.54
N ASP A 400 22.59 -35.45 -33.36
CA ASP A 400 21.52 -34.45 -33.24
C ASP A 400 20.46 -34.64 -34.35
N SER A 401 19.18 -34.46 -34.01
CA SER A 401 18.05 -34.56 -34.96
C SER A 401 17.69 -33.21 -35.60
N LEU A 402 17.75 -32.11 -34.84
CA LEU A 402 17.38 -30.77 -35.33
C LEU A 402 18.06 -29.64 -34.53
N GLU A 403 18.59 -28.61 -35.21
CA GLU A 403 18.98 -27.35 -34.58
C GLU A 403 17.73 -26.45 -34.36
N LEU A 404 17.39 -26.18 -33.11
CA LEU A 404 16.20 -25.39 -32.74
C LEU A 404 16.49 -23.88 -32.72
N LEU A 405 17.63 -23.48 -32.13
CA LEU A 405 18.12 -22.11 -32.09
C LEU A 405 19.63 -22.04 -32.33
N SER A 406 20.04 -21.11 -33.19
CA SER A 406 21.43 -20.73 -33.38
C SER A 406 21.99 -20.02 -32.14
N ALA A 407 23.32 -19.97 -32.02
CA ALA A 407 23.98 -19.27 -30.91
C ALA A 407 23.59 -17.77 -30.86
N VAL A 408 23.55 -17.10 -32.01
CA VAL A 408 23.13 -15.69 -32.15
C VAL A 408 21.67 -15.50 -31.72
N ASP A 409 20.79 -16.43 -32.10
CA ASP A 409 19.38 -16.38 -31.72
C ASP A 409 19.19 -16.56 -30.21
N LEU A 410 19.90 -17.51 -29.60
CA LEU A 410 19.86 -17.76 -28.15
C LEU A 410 20.32 -16.53 -27.37
N ARG A 411 21.44 -15.92 -27.78
CA ARG A 411 21.95 -14.68 -27.19
C ARG A 411 20.93 -13.55 -27.27
N SER A 412 20.37 -13.34 -28.46
CA SER A 412 19.39 -12.27 -28.69
C SER A 412 18.15 -12.42 -27.80
N VAL A 413 17.75 -13.66 -27.50
CA VAL A 413 16.62 -13.97 -26.61
C VAL A 413 16.96 -13.65 -25.17
N VAL A 414 18.12 -14.12 -24.68
CA VAL A 414 18.55 -13.92 -23.29
C VAL A 414 18.77 -12.43 -22.99
N GLU A 415 19.51 -11.72 -23.85
CA GLU A 415 19.74 -10.28 -23.68
C GLU A 415 18.45 -9.48 -23.71
N PHE A 416 17.51 -9.82 -24.61
CA PHE A 416 16.24 -9.12 -24.71
C PHE A 416 15.35 -9.34 -23.49
N VAL A 417 15.32 -10.55 -22.92
CA VAL A 417 14.58 -10.84 -21.69
C VAL A 417 15.22 -10.14 -20.49
N ALA A 418 16.54 -10.17 -20.37
CA ALA A 418 17.26 -9.44 -19.33
C ALA A 418 17.00 -7.92 -19.41
N GLU A 419 17.01 -7.35 -20.61
CA GLU A 419 16.70 -5.92 -20.84
C GLU A 419 15.25 -5.58 -20.51
N LEU A 420 14.28 -6.48 -20.78
CA LEU A 420 12.88 -6.28 -20.37
C LEU A 420 12.67 -6.36 -18.85
N LEU A 421 13.49 -7.14 -18.15
CA LEU A 421 13.40 -7.31 -16.70
C LEU A 421 14.19 -6.24 -15.91
N ASP A 422 14.99 -5.42 -16.59
CA ASP A 422 15.73 -4.28 -16.01
C ASP A 422 14.82 -3.06 -15.76
N THR A 423 13.80 -3.24 -14.92
CA THR A 423 12.88 -2.16 -14.49
C THR A 423 12.56 -2.21 -13.01
N ARG A 424 12.20 -1.05 -12.44
CA ARG A 424 11.77 -0.96 -11.03
C ARG A 424 10.35 -1.50 -10.79
N HIS A 425 9.49 -1.43 -11.80
CA HIS A 425 8.07 -1.75 -11.69
C HIS A 425 7.63 -2.62 -12.87
N PRO A 426 8.06 -3.89 -12.92
CA PRO A 426 7.74 -4.76 -14.03
C PRO A 426 6.23 -5.08 -14.06
N SER A 427 5.64 -5.03 -15.26
CA SER A 427 4.20 -5.27 -15.46
C SER A 427 3.79 -6.71 -15.17
N LYS A 428 2.65 -6.87 -14.50
CA LYS A 428 2.13 -8.18 -14.10
C LYS A 428 1.85 -9.06 -15.30
N ALA A 429 1.24 -8.49 -16.33
CA ALA A 429 0.91 -9.21 -17.55
C ALA A 429 2.17 -9.75 -18.28
N LEU A 430 3.27 -8.98 -18.30
CA LEU A 430 4.52 -9.42 -18.93
C LEU A 430 5.23 -10.48 -18.10
N CYS A 431 5.35 -10.27 -16.78
CA CYS A 431 5.98 -11.24 -15.87
C CYS A 431 5.26 -12.59 -15.91
N LEU A 432 3.93 -12.62 -15.91
CA LEU A 432 3.15 -13.86 -16.04
C LEU A 432 3.41 -14.56 -17.40
N LEU A 433 3.53 -13.78 -18.48
CA LEU A 433 3.84 -14.34 -19.79
C LEU A 433 5.27 -14.90 -19.86
N LEU A 434 6.27 -14.20 -19.31
CA LEU A 434 7.65 -14.68 -19.24
C LEU A 434 7.79 -15.88 -18.31
N ALA A 435 7.12 -15.88 -17.16
CA ALA A 435 7.05 -17.01 -16.25
C ALA A 435 6.51 -18.28 -16.93
N ARG A 436 5.54 -18.14 -17.84
CA ARG A 436 5.03 -19.26 -18.65
C ARG A 436 6.08 -19.87 -19.59
N TYR A 437 7.12 -19.12 -19.97
CA TYR A 437 8.22 -19.58 -20.82
C TYR A 437 9.53 -19.71 -20.05
N SER A 438 9.50 -19.85 -18.71
CA SER A 438 10.72 -19.84 -17.89
C SER A 438 11.44 -21.17 -17.77
N ARG A 439 10.75 -22.29 -18.01
CA ARG A 439 11.29 -23.66 -17.91
C ARG A 439 12.56 -23.91 -18.75
N PRO A 440 12.69 -23.42 -20.00
CA PRO A 440 13.93 -23.49 -20.76
C PRO A 440 15.13 -22.85 -20.05
N TRP A 441 14.95 -21.68 -19.43
CA TRP A 441 16.06 -20.97 -18.80
C TRP A 441 16.57 -21.73 -17.57
N PHE A 442 15.65 -22.25 -16.75
CA PHE A 442 16.00 -23.10 -15.60
C PHE A 442 16.70 -24.39 -16.05
N TYR A 443 16.16 -25.08 -17.05
CA TYR A 443 16.75 -26.31 -17.59
C TYR A 443 18.17 -26.09 -18.16
N PHE A 444 18.40 -24.98 -18.88
CA PHE A 444 19.72 -24.62 -19.38
C PHE A 444 20.71 -24.34 -18.24
N CYS A 445 20.29 -23.65 -17.18
CA CYS A 445 21.13 -23.51 -15.97
C CYS A 445 21.49 -24.87 -15.36
N SER A 446 20.55 -25.80 -15.26
CA SER A 446 20.79 -27.14 -14.70
C SER A 446 21.78 -27.94 -15.56
N LEU A 447 21.62 -27.93 -16.89
CA LEU A 447 22.57 -28.57 -17.81
C LEU A 447 23.99 -28.00 -17.67
N LEU A 448 24.12 -26.68 -17.52
CA LEU A 448 25.43 -26.05 -17.35
C LEU A 448 26.10 -26.42 -16.02
N ASN A 449 25.33 -26.62 -14.95
CA ASN A 449 25.85 -27.12 -13.67
C ASN A 449 26.31 -28.58 -13.75
N LEU A 450 25.63 -29.41 -14.56
CA LEU A 450 26.01 -30.81 -14.76
C LEU A 450 27.34 -30.94 -15.52
N VAL A 451 27.56 -30.10 -16.53
CA VAL A 451 28.73 -30.18 -17.44
C VAL A 451 29.94 -29.39 -16.92
N CYS A 452 29.70 -28.31 -16.16
CA CYS A 452 30.74 -27.45 -15.58
C CYS A 452 30.47 -27.28 -14.07
N PRO A 453 30.79 -28.27 -13.22
CA PRO A 453 30.69 -28.13 -11.78
C PRO A 453 31.64 -27.03 -11.28
N VAL A 454 31.21 -26.29 -10.26
CA VAL A 454 32.05 -25.29 -9.57
C VAL A 454 33.08 -26.08 -8.76
N GLU A 455 34.33 -26.12 -9.20
CA GLU A 455 35.40 -26.83 -8.48
C GLU A 455 35.66 -26.16 -7.13
N GLU A 456 35.32 -26.84 -6.03
CA GLU A 456 35.97 -26.67 -4.74
C GLU A 456 36.87 -27.89 -4.47
N THR A 457 38.15 -27.59 -4.23
CA THR A 457 39.22 -28.38 -3.57
C THR A 457 40.06 -29.39 -4.37
N ASP A 458 41.37 -29.07 -4.42
CA ASP A 458 42.57 -29.90 -4.32
C ASP A 458 42.61 -31.29 -5.02
N GLY A 459 43.44 -31.38 -6.06
CA GLY A 459 44.08 -32.64 -6.47
C GLY A 459 44.18 -32.87 -7.98
N ASP A 460 45.33 -32.50 -8.56
CA ASP A 460 45.89 -33.04 -9.82
C ASP A 460 44.94 -33.22 -11.02
N CYS A 461 44.48 -32.11 -11.61
CA CYS A 461 44.18 -32.05 -13.04
C CYS A 461 44.69 -30.74 -13.64
N GLN A 462 45.62 -30.83 -14.58
CA GLN A 462 46.23 -29.69 -15.27
C GLN A 462 45.29 -29.11 -16.33
N ILE A 463 44.28 -28.33 -15.93
CA ILE A 463 43.72 -27.24 -16.75
C ILE A 463 43.38 -26.08 -15.81
N THR A 464 44.35 -25.19 -15.60
CA THR A 464 44.13 -23.92 -14.88
C THR A 464 43.27 -22.98 -15.72
N GLU A 465 41.96 -22.91 -15.46
CA GLU A 465 41.12 -21.79 -15.93
C GLU A 465 40.92 -20.76 -14.82
N ALA A 466 41.98 -19.98 -14.57
CA ALA A 466 41.91 -18.76 -13.78
C ALA A 466 41.70 -17.54 -14.69
N HIS A 467 40.47 -17.30 -15.14
CA HIS A 467 40.06 -16.00 -15.70
C HIS A 467 38.59 -15.70 -15.36
N GLU A 468 38.35 -14.63 -14.57
CA GLU A 468 37.04 -14.13 -14.10
C GLU A 468 36.06 -13.68 -15.22
N THR A 469 36.32 -13.97 -16.51
CA THR A 469 35.49 -13.54 -17.64
C THR A 469 35.37 -14.60 -18.74
N SER A 470 35.02 -15.84 -18.39
CA SER A 470 34.67 -16.84 -19.41
C SER A 470 33.27 -16.54 -20.00
N PRO A 471 33.06 -16.66 -21.33
CA PRO A 471 31.75 -16.40 -21.96
C PRO A 471 30.66 -17.37 -21.47
N VAL A 472 31.06 -18.53 -20.95
CA VAL A 472 30.18 -19.52 -20.31
C VAL A 472 29.70 -19.01 -18.95
N ALA A 473 30.59 -18.44 -18.13
CA ALA A 473 30.24 -17.85 -16.85
C ALA A 473 29.33 -16.63 -17.02
N GLU A 474 29.59 -15.77 -18.01
CA GLU A 474 28.73 -14.63 -18.34
C GLU A 474 27.32 -15.09 -18.75
N PHE A 475 27.22 -16.11 -19.62
CA PHE A 475 25.94 -16.67 -20.04
C PHE A 475 25.16 -17.30 -18.87
N LYS A 476 25.84 -18.05 -18.00
CA LYS A 476 25.26 -18.63 -16.78
C LYS A 476 24.73 -17.54 -15.84
N SER A 477 25.50 -16.46 -15.64
CA SER A 477 25.10 -15.31 -14.81
C SER A 477 23.89 -14.57 -15.39
N GLN A 478 23.81 -14.40 -16.70
CA GLN A 478 22.63 -13.79 -17.35
C GLN A 478 21.36 -14.63 -17.18
N LEU A 479 21.44 -15.95 -17.35
CA LEU A 479 20.30 -16.83 -17.11
C LEU A 479 19.86 -16.81 -15.64
N TYR A 480 20.83 -16.83 -14.72
CA TYR A 480 20.56 -16.72 -13.29
C TYR A 480 19.89 -15.40 -12.93
N SER A 481 20.39 -14.27 -13.44
CA SER A 481 19.78 -12.94 -13.25
C SER A 481 18.32 -12.87 -13.73
N ILE A 482 18.00 -13.50 -14.87
CA ILE A 482 16.62 -13.60 -15.37
C ILE A 482 15.75 -14.38 -14.39
N LEU A 483 16.22 -15.54 -13.91
CA LEU A 483 15.47 -16.40 -12.98
C LEU A 483 15.27 -15.71 -11.62
N THR A 484 16.31 -15.09 -11.07
CA THR A 484 16.26 -14.30 -9.83
C THR A 484 15.31 -13.11 -9.96
N SER A 485 15.37 -12.38 -11.08
CA SER A 485 14.45 -11.27 -11.34
C SER A 485 12.99 -11.74 -11.35
N LEU A 486 12.69 -12.87 -12.01
CA LEU A 486 11.33 -13.43 -12.02
C LEU A 486 10.86 -13.88 -10.63
N LEU A 487 11.74 -14.48 -9.82
CA LEU A 487 11.44 -14.88 -8.44
C LEU A 487 11.19 -13.68 -7.52
N ASN A 488 11.87 -12.56 -7.76
CA ASN A 488 11.75 -11.34 -6.95
C ASN A 488 10.54 -10.48 -7.34
N THR A 489 9.80 -10.82 -8.40
CA THR A 489 8.59 -10.06 -8.78
C THR A 489 7.35 -10.47 -7.99
N ASP A 490 6.70 -9.51 -7.32
CA ASP A 490 5.42 -9.69 -6.59
C ASP A 490 4.25 -10.20 -7.43
N ASN A 491 4.41 -10.20 -8.75
CA ASN A 491 3.35 -10.47 -9.72
C ASN A 491 3.12 -11.96 -9.98
N VAL A 492 4.13 -12.79 -9.73
CA VAL A 492 4.13 -14.24 -9.98
C VAL A 492 4.37 -14.95 -8.65
N SER A 493 3.68 -16.06 -8.42
CA SER A 493 3.93 -16.88 -7.22
C SER A 493 5.27 -17.60 -7.38
N SER A 494 6.31 -17.09 -6.71
CA SER A 494 7.66 -17.66 -6.69
C SER A 494 7.65 -19.11 -6.21
N PHE A 495 6.76 -19.43 -5.26
CA PHE A 495 6.48 -20.78 -4.78
C PHE A 495 6.03 -21.73 -5.91
N SER A 496 4.99 -21.36 -6.67
CA SER A 496 4.49 -22.20 -7.76
C SER A 496 5.49 -22.38 -8.91
N LEU A 497 6.28 -21.34 -9.17
CA LEU A 497 7.25 -21.31 -10.24
C LEU A 497 8.43 -22.25 -9.92
N LEU A 498 8.96 -22.17 -8.69
CA LEU A 498 10.04 -23.03 -8.22
C LEU A 498 9.61 -24.49 -8.11
N ARG A 499 8.40 -24.77 -7.60
CA ARG A 499 7.83 -26.13 -7.62
C ARG A 499 7.70 -26.68 -9.05
N SER A 500 7.23 -25.86 -9.99
CA SER A 500 7.14 -26.26 -11.39
C SER A 500 8.50 -26.55 -12.03
N TRP A 501 9.54 -25.79 -11.67
CA TRP A 501 10.91 -26.02 -12.16
C TRP A 501 11.51 -27.32 -11.62
N LEU A 502 11.17 -27.70 -10.40
CA LEU A 502 11.56 -28.96 -9.76
C LEU A 502 10.68 -30.17 -10.16
N HIS A 503 9.73 -29.99 -11.08
CA HIS A 503 8.77 -31.04 -11.49
C HIS A 503 7.85 -31.54 -10.34
N LEU A 504 7.65 -30.72 -9.30
CA LEU A 504 6.75 -31.04 -8.18
C LEU A 504 5.28 -30.72 -8.52
N PRO A 505 4.31 -31.40 -7.90
CA PRO A 505 2.89 -31.18 -8.15
C PRO A 505 2.45 -29.75 -7.74
N PRO A 506 1.51 -29.13 -8.47
CA PRO A 506 1.05 -27.78 -8.15
C PRO A 506 0.18 -27.77 -6.89
N LEU A 507 0.54 -26.94 -5.92
CA LEU A 507 -0.20 -26.72 -4.67
C LEU A 507 -0.62 -25.25 -4.55
N ASP A 508 -1.74 -25.00 -3.87
CA ASP A 508 -2.12 -23.64 -3.48
C ASP A 508 -1.12 -23.11 -2.43
N SER A 509 -0.59 -21.91 -2.62
CA SER A 509 0.38 -21.29 -1.70
C SER A 509 -0.18 -20.99 -0.31
N THR A 510 -1.50 -20.95 -0.16
CA THR A 510 -2.16 -20.60 1.11
C THR A 510 -2.67 -21.81 1.87
N THR A 511 -3.25 -22.81 1.19
CA THR A 511 -3.82 -24.00 1.84
C THR A 511 -2.91 -25.23 1.73
N LEU A 512 -1.91 -25.20 0.84
CA LEU A 512 -1.08 -26.36 0.46
C LEU A 512 -1.90 -27.56 -0.03
N GLU A 513 -3.12 -27.32 -0.50
CA GLU A 513 -3.96 -28.35 -1.08
C GLU A 513 -3.68 -28.51 -2.59
N PRO A 514 -3.92 -29.71 -3.17
CA PRO A 514 -3.77 -29.95 -4.60
C PRO A 514 -4.69 -29.03 -5.42
N LEU A 515 -4.10 -28.30 -6.37
CA LEU A 515 -4.88 -27.43 -7.26
C LEU A 515 -5.73 -28.27 -8.24
N VAL A 516 -7.05 -28.09 -8.21
CA VAL A 516 -7.99 -28.76 -9.12
C VAL A 516 -7.71 -28.34 -10.57
N SER A 517 -7.50 -29.32 -11.45
CA SER A 517 -6.99 -29.21 -12.83
C SER A 517 -7.63 -28.15 -13.76
N SER A 518 -8.83 -27.65 -13.45
CA SER A 518 -9.53 -26.67 -14.30
C SER A 518 -9.00 -25.23 -14.20
N SER A 519 -8.33 -24.84 -13.10
CA SER A 519 -7.79 -23.48 -12.88
C SER A 519 -6.29 -23.33 -13.22
N VAL A 520 -5.62 -24.43 -13.55
CA VAL A 520 -4.16 -24.61 -13.53
C VAL A 520 -3.46 -24.16 -14.83
N SER A 521 -4.19 -24.04 -15.94
CA SER A 521 -3.59 -24.00 -17.28
C SER A 521 -2.98 -22.66 -17.74
N SER A 522 -3.23 -21.54 -17.04
CA SER A 522 -2.76 -20.22 -17.50
C SER A 522 -1.50 -19.71 -16.80
N SER A 523 -1.16 -20.20 -15.60
CA SER A 523 -0.07 -19.67 -14.76
C SER A 523 1.20 -20.51 -14.75
N LEU A 524 1.12 -21.81 -15.04
CA LEU A 524 2.29 -22.69 -15.00
C LEU A 524 3.21 -22.56 -16.23
N PRO A 525 4.54 -22.74 -16.05
CA PRO A 525 5.48 -22.91 -17.13
C PRO A 525 5.07 -24.02 -18.11
N LEU A 526 5.14 -23.73 -19.40
CA LEU A 526 4.86 -24.72 -20.44
C LEU A 526 5.94 -25.83 -20.46
N PRO A 527 5.57 -27.09 -20.76
CA PRO A 527 6.52 -28.20 -20.82
C PRO A 527 7.51 -28.04 -21.97
N LEU A 528 8.73 -28.52 -21.73
CA LEU A 528 9.80 -28.58 -22.72
C LEU A 528 9.52 -29.67 -23.75
N ARG A 529 10.02 -29.51 -24.99
CA ARG A 529 10.07 -30.64 -25.93
C ARG A 529 11.07 -31.68 -25.42
N ARG A 530 10.82 -32.96 -25.70
CA ARG A 530 11.72 -34.05 -25.32
C ARG A 530 13.10 -33.89 -26.00
N ALA A 531 14.13 -34.32 -25.29
CA ALA A 531 15.51 -34.44 -25.78
C ALA A 531 16.25 -33.14 -26.17
N ILE A 532 16.06 -32.04 -25.43
CA ILE A 532 16.77 -30.77 -25.66
C ILE A 532 18.18 -30.81 -25.04
N VAL A 533 19.20 -30.42 -25.82
CA VAL A 533 20.62 -30.37 -25.39
C VAL A 533 21.27 -29.05 -25.82
N LEU A 534 22.21 -28.56 -25.01
CA LEU A 534 23.09 -27.43 -25.35
C LEU A 534 24.38 -27.96 -25.99
N ARG A 535 24.70 -27.50 -27.21
CA ARG A 535 25.95 -27.86 -27.92
C ARG A 535 26.86 -26.65 -28.07
N PRO A 536 28.19 -26.78 -27.93
CA PRO A 536 29.11 -25.69 -28.18
C PRO A 536 28.98 -25.11 -29.60
N ALA A 537 28.99 -23.79 -29.72
CA ALA A 537 28.93 -23.08 -31.00
C ALA A 537 30.13 -23.39 -31.91
N SER A 538 31.26 -23.80 -31.33
CA SER A 538 32.50 -24.18 -32.03
C SER A 538 32.41 -25.45 -32.88
N LEU A 539 31.38 -26.29 -32.66
CA LEU A 539 31.20 -27.56 -33.40
C LEU A 539 30.64 -27.37 -34.83
N VAL A 540 30.19 -26.16 -35.19
CA VAL A 540 29.82 -25.82 -36.57
C VAL A 540 30.82 -24.79 -37.08
N SER A 541 31.58 -25.17 -38.11
CA SER A 541 32.43 -24.25 -38.86
C SER A 541 31.50 -23.29 -39.62
N SER A 542 31.35 -22.06 -39.13
CA SER A 542 30.65 -21.01 -39.87
C SER A 542 31.57 -20.56 -41.01
N VAL A 543 31.46 -21.21 -42.16
CA VAL A 543 31.97 -20.66 -43.42
C VAL A 543 31.14 -19.41 -43.71
N ASN A 544 31.78 -18.23 -43.60
CA ASN A 544 31.27 -16.88 -43.83
C ASN A 544 30.65 -16.17 -42.61
N THR A 545 31.46 -15.36 -41.91
CA THR A 545 31.12 -13.98 -41.49
C THR A 545 32.35 -13.32 -40.85
N ASP A 546 32.89 -12.27 -41.49
CA ASP A 546 33.91 -11.35 -40.95
C ASP A 546 33.30 -10.39 -39.90
N SER A 547 32.55 -10.91 -38.93
CA SER A 547 31.97 -10.10 -37.85
C SER A 547 32.06 -10.87 -36.55
N GLU A 548 32.67 -10.24 -35.53
CA GLU A 548 32.89 -10.70 -34.15
C GLU A 548 32.41 -12.12 -33.83
N ALA A 549 33.36 -13.03 -33.52
CA ALA A 549 33.08 -14.39 -33.08
C ALA A 549 31.87 -14.45 -32.12
N PRO A 550 30.96 -15.44 -32.27
CA PRO A 550 29.73 -15.48 -31.49
C PRO A 550 30.07 -15.56 -30.00
N ARG A 551 29.85 -14.47 -29.24
CA ARG A 551 30.12 -14.45 -27.79
C ARG A 551 29.22 -15.39 -26.99
N SER A 552 28.14 -15.90 -27.57
CA SER A 552 27.33 -16.95 -26.96
C SER A 552 27.95 -18.32 -27.19
N PRO A 553 28.31 -19.06 -26.14
CA PRO A 553 29.05 -20.31 -26.28
C PRO A 553 28.21 -21.49 -26.78
N PHE A 554 26.87 -21.41 -26.74
CA PHE A 554 26.00 -22.57 -27.00
C PHE A 554 24.92 -22.34 -28.07
N ARG A 555 24.55 -23.42 -28.76
CA ARG A 555 23.34 -23.57 -29.60
C ARG A 555 22.38 -24.57 -28.96
N VAL A 556 21.09 -24.49 -29.30
CA VAL A 556 20.05 -25.41 -28.78
C VAL A 556 19.70 -26.44 -29.86
N CYS A 557 19.96 -27.72 -29.58
CA CYS A 557 19.66 -28.84 -30.46
C CYS A 557 18.66 -29.82 -29.81
N GLN A 558 17.99 -30.62 -30.64
CA GLN A 558 17.28 -31.81 -30.22
C GLN A 558 18.17 -33.03 -30.49
N SER A 559 18.38 -33.89 -29.50
CA SER A 559 19.18 -35.12 -29.63
C SER A 559 18.34 -36.29 -30.17
N MET A 560 18.98 -37.28 -30.80
CA MET A 560 18.35 -38.55 -31.16
C MET A 560 18.30 -39.56 -30.01
N GLU A 561 19.12 -39.38 -28.97
CA GLU A 561 19.16 -40.25 -27.79
C GLU A 561 18.20 -39.77 -26.70
N ALA A 562 17.69 -40.70 -25.87
CA ALA A 562 16.86 -40.35 -24.72
C ALA A 562 17.70 -39.54 -23.73
N VAL A 563 17.42 -38.24 -23.63
CA VAL A 563 18.11 -37.36 -22.68
C VAL A 563 17.78 -37.79 -21.25
N MET A 564 18.79 -37.73 -20.40
CA MET A 564 18.78 -38.06 -18.96
C MET A 564 17.88 -37.12 -18.11
N GLU A 565 16.72 -36.70 -18.62
CA GLU A 565 15.85 -35.72 -17.96
C GLU A 565 15.35 -36.22 -16.59
N HIS A 566 15.18 -37.53 -16.42
CA HIS A 566 14.77 -38.13 -15.15
C HIS A 566 15.93 -38.81 -14.39
N SER A 567 17.19 -38.57 -14.79
CA SER A 567 18.33 -39.18 -14.10
C SER A 567 18.61 -38.50 -12.76
N MET A 568 19.25 -39.26 -11.85
CA MET A 568 19.65 -38.75 -10.54
C MET A 568 20.57 -37.53 -10.65
N GLU A 569 21.49 -37.52 -11.61
CA GLU A 569 22.41 -36.40 -11.82
C GLU A 569 21.67 -35.13 -12.26
N MET A 570 20.66 -35.26 -13.11
CA MET A 570 19.86 -34.12 -13.56
C MET A 570 18.94 -33.60 -12.45
N ILE A 571 18.36 -34.48 -11.64
CA ILE A 571 17.58 -34.09 -10.45
C ILE A 571 18.49 -33.32 -9.48
N SER A 572 19.69 -33.83 -9.20
CA SER A 572 20.69 -33.16 -8.36
C SER A 572 21.06 -31.77 -8.92
N ALA A 573 21.35 -31.66 -10.22
CA ALA A 573 21.70 -30.40 -10.85
C ALA A 573 20.56 -29.35 -10.79
N ARG A 574 19.29 -29.76 -10.89
CA ARG A 574 18.13 -28.87 -10.69
C ARG A 574 18.06 -28.35 -9.26
N ILE A 575 18.29 -29.23 -8.28
CA ILE A 575 18.28 -28.88 -6.86
C ILE A 575 19.38 -27.87 -6.56
N THR A 576 20.60 -28.08 -7.07
CA THR A 576 21.70 -27.10 -6.90
C THR A 576 21.33 -25.72 -7.46
N VAL A 577 20.71 -25.66 -8.64
CA VAL A 577 20.25 -24.36 -9.21
C VAL A 577 19.15 -23.74 -8.34
N ALA A 578 18.17 -24.53 -7.88
CA ALA A 578 17.10 -24.05 -7.03
C ALA A 578 17.61 -23.53 -5.68
N MET A 579 18.59 -24.21 -5.07
CA MET A 579 19.25 -23.80 -3.84
C MET A 579 20.02 -22.48 -4.01
N LEU A 580 20.79 -22.35 -5.09
CA LEU A 580 21.45 -21.08 -5.42
C LEU A 580 20.44 -19.94 -5.58
N LEU A 581 19.31 -20.18 -6.27
CA LEU A 581 18.27 -19.15 -6.44
C LEU A 581 17.62 -18.77 -5.10
N LEU A 582 17.32 -19.74 -4.24
CA LEU A 582 16.75 -19.51 -2.91
C LEU A 582 17.72 -18.74 -2.00
N SER A 583 19.01 -19.10 -1.97
CA SER A 583 19.99 -18.40 -1.14
C SER A 583 20.17 -16.94 -1.57
N SER A 584 20.18 -16.64 -2.88
CA SER A 584 20.23 -15.25 -3.34
C SER A 584 18.99 -14.42 -2.97
N ALA A 585 17.80 -15.05 -2.95
CA ALA A 585 16.58 -14.39 -2.53
C ALA A 585 16.62 -14.05 -1.04
N ILE A 586 17.20 -14.92 -0.21
CA ILE A 586 17.36 -14.71 1.24
C ILE A 586 18.41 -13.63 1.53
N HIS A 587 19.57 -13.65 0.85
CA HIS A 587 20.64 -12.67 1.07
C HIS A 587 20.29 -11.25 0.61
N ALA A 588 19.39 -11.08 -0.35
CA ALA A 588 18.91 -9.77 -0.78
C ALA A 588 18.11 -9.02 0.31
N GLU A 589 17.60 -9.72 1.32
CA GLU A 589 16.86 -9.13 2.46
C GLU A 589 17.78 -8.64 3.60
N GLY A 590 19.04 -9.09 3.66
CA GLY A 590 19.96 -8.85 4.78
C GLY A 590 21.04 -7.81 4.48
N HIS A 591 20.80 -6.54 4.81
CA HIS A 591 21.89 -5.57 4.98
C HIS A 591 22.43 -5.68 6.42
N ASP A 592 23.69 -6.11 6.54
CA ASP A 592 24.62 -6.04 7.70
C ASP A 592 24.01 -5.62 9.05
N SER A 593 23.64 -6.60 9.88
CA SER A 593 23.69 -6.44 11.33
C SER A 593 24.85 -7.27 11.87
N GLY A 594 25.96 -6.60 12.14
CA GLY A 594 27.17 -7.17 12.73
C GLY A 594 26.89 -7.85 14.08
N GLY A 595 27.61 -8.94 14.29
CA GLY A 595 27.33 -9.95 15.30
C GLY A 595 27.25 -9.48 16.75
N LEU A 596 26.28 -10.06 17.44
CA LEU A 596 26.23 -10.29 18.88
C LEU A 596 25.48 -11.61 19.09
N ASP A 597 25.99 -12.48 19.97
CA ASP A 597 25.51 -13.82 20.37
C ASP A 597 24.07 -14.19 19.91
N GLU A 598 23.97 -14.93 18.80
CA GLU A 598 22.69 -15.15 18.08
C GLU A 598 21.84 -16.34 18.59
N GLY A 599 22.31 -17.09 19.59
CA GLY A 599 21.66 -18.33 20.04
C GLY A 599 20.36 -18.12 20.83
N GLU A 600 20.35 -17.19 21.80
CA GLU A 600 19.20 -16.97 22.69
C GLU A 600 18.26 -15.85 22.19
N ALA A 601 18.78 -14.88 21.44
CA ALA A 601 17.98 -13.77 20.90
C ALA A 601 16.97 -14.22 19.83
N SER A 602 17.23 -15.32 19.13
CA SER A 602 16.41 -15.79 17.99
C SER A 602 15.04 -16.33 18.42
N ALA A 603 14.92 -17.00 19.56
CA ALA A 603 13.65 -17.57 20.03
C ALA A 603 12.68 -16.48 20.56
N GLU A 604 13.20 -15.47 21.26
CA GLU A 604 12.39 -14.31 21.67
C GLU A 604 11.98 -13.43 20.49
N LEU A 605 12.85 -13.30 19.46
CA LEU A 605 12.51 -12.60 18.22
C LEU A 605 11.34 -13.27 17.48
N LEU A 606 11.37 -14.61 17.33
CA LEU A 606 10.32 -15.39 16.65
C LEU A 606 8.94 -15.23 17.30
N LEU A 607 8.91 -15.08 18.63
CA LEU A 607 7.67 -14.88 19.40
C LEU A 607 7.18 -13.43 19.33
N SER A 608 8.09 -12.46 19.22
CA SER A 608 7.74 -11.04 19.04
C SER A 608 6.98 -10.78 17.72
N THR A 609 7.30 -11.53 16.66
CA THR A 609 6.65 -11.46 15.34
C THR A 609 5.17 -11.88 15.41
N TRP A 610 4.81 -12.85 16.26
CA TRP A 610 3.42 -13.31 16.37
C TRP A 610 2.52 -12.35 17.16
N SER A 611 3.12 -11.45 17.94
CA SER A 611 2.40 -10.48 18.78
C SER A 611 2.08 -9.14 18.08
N THR A 612 2.69 -8.86 16.92
CA THR A 612 2.62 -7.55 16.24
C THR A 612 1.76 -7.53 14.96
N SER A 613 1.12 -8.64 14.59
CA SER A 613 0.36 -8.76 13.33
C SER A 613 -1.00 -8.03 13.30
N GLY A 614 -1.39 -7.35 14.39
CA GLY A 614 -2.69 -6.69 14.52
C GLY A 614 -2.81 -5.28 13.90
N GLU A 615 -1.72 -4.54 13.67
CA GLU A 615 -1.81 -3.14 13.25
C GLU A 615 -0.66 -2.70 12.32
N SER A 616 -0.72 -3.01 11.02
CA SER A 616 -0.02 -2.19 10.01
C SER A 616 -0.65 -2.28 8.61
N ASN A 617 -1.65 -1.44 8.38
CA ASN A 617 -2.03 -1.05 7.02
C ASN A 617 -0.97 -0.09 6.46
N GLY A 618 0.08 -0.62 5.84
CA GLY A 618 1.02 0.19 5.05
C GLY A 618 2.49 -0.24 5.07
N GLY A 619 2.80 -1.47 4.65
CA GLY A 619 4.20 -1.94 4.56
C GLY A 619 4.36 -3.35 3.97
N SER A 620 3.66 -3.69 2.88
CA SER A 620 3.56 -5.06 2.35
C SER A 620 4.82 -5.63 1.65
N VAL A 621 5.99 -4.98 1.71
CA VAL A 621 7.13 -5.38 0.85
C VAL A 621 8.08 -6.39 1.51
N ASN A 622 8.20 -6.43 2.84
CA ASN A 622 9.29 -7.18 3.52
C ASN A 622 8.92 -8.53 4.16
N LEU A 623 7.65 -8.97 4.16
CA LEU A 623 7.24 -10.25 4.79
C LEU A 623 6.96 -11.40 3.80
N LYS A 624 6.97 -11.15 2.48
CA LYS A 624 6.53 -12.14 1.49
C LYS A 624 7.62 -13.10 1.01
N GLN A 625 8.91 -12.71 1.06
CA GLN A 625 10.02 -13.50 0.54
C GLN A 625 10.71 -14.34 1.63
N SER A 626 10.86 -13.83 2.86
CA SER A 626 11.28 -14.61 4.04
C SER A 626 10.39 -15.83 4.35
N GLY A 627 9.13 -15.83 3.90
CA GLY A 627 8.25 -17.00 3.97
C GLY A 627 8.54 -18.08 2.92
N LEU A 628 9.17 -17.76 1.78
CA LEU A 628 9.25 -18.68 0.63
C LEU A 628 9.98 -19.99 0.97
N ALA A 629 11.11 -19.92 1.67
CA ALA A 629 11.89 -21.09 2.07
C ALA A 629 11.10 -21.98 3.05
N ALA A 630 10.52 -21.39 4.09
CA ALA A 630 9.66 -22.10 5.04
C ALA A 630 8.43 -22.75 4.36
N HIS A 631 7.76 -22.04 3.46
CA HIS A 631 6.60 -22.55 2.73
C HIS A 631 6.99 -23.69 1.77
N LEU A 632 8.13 -23.55 1.08
CA LEU A 632 8.66 -24.61 0.23
C LEU A 632 8.97 -25.85 1.05
N LEU A 633 9.71 -25.73 2.15
CA LEU A 633 10.03 -26.87 3.03
C LEU A 633 8.76 -27.58 3.53
N LEU A 634 7.76 -26.82 3.98
CA LEU A 634 6.47 -27.35 4.42
C LEU A 634 5.78 -28.15 3.30
N SER A 635 5.83 -27.64 2.07
CA SER A 635 5.25 -28.31 0.90
C SER A 635 6.00 -29.61 0.54
N LEU A 636 7.33 -29.63 0.65
CA LEU A 636 8.15 -30.82 0.39
C LEU A 636 7.84 -31.92 1.42
N ILE A 637 7.69 -31.55 2.70
CA ILE A 637 7.27 -32.50 3.75
C ILE A 637 5.88 -33.07 3.45
N SER A 638 4.95 -32.24 2.96
CA SER A 638 3.61 -32.70 2.56
C SER A 638 3.67 -33.68 1.38
N ASP A 639 4.50 -33.41 0.36
CA ASP A 639 4.68 -34.31 -0.79
C ASP A 639 5.25 -35.67 -0.34
N ILE A 640 6.23 -35.65 0.57
CA ILE A 640 6.83 -36.86 1.17
C ILE A 640 5.77 -37.65 1.96
N ASN A 641 4.97 -36.97 2.78
CA ASN A 641 3.92 -37.60 3.60
C ASN A 641 2.82 -38.24 2.75
N SER A 642 2.45 -37.60 1.63
CA SER A 642 1.38 -38.10 0.74
C SER A 642 1.72 -39.48 0.18
N ARG A 643 2.99 -39.70 -0.18
CA ARG A 643 3.47 -41.02 -0.61
C ARG A 643 3.50 -42.06 0.51
N LEU A 644 3.94 -41.68 1.70
CA LEU A 644 3.96 -42.59 2.85
C LEU A 644 2.56 -43.14 3.16
N ILE A 645 1.52 -42.31 3.01
CA ILE A 645 0.12 -42.73 3.17
C ILE A 645 -0.30 -43.69 2.05
N GLU A 646 0.01 -43.38 0.78
CA GLU A 646 -0.29 -44.25 -0.36
C GLU A 646 0.40 -45.63 -0.26
N ASP A 647 1.64 -45.67 0.24
CA ASP A 647 2.41 -46.91 0.40
C ASP A 647 1.92 -47.75 1.60
N ALA A 648 1.49 -47.09 2.69
CA ALA A 648 0.89 -47.75 3.85
C ALA A 648 -0.41 -48.49 3.49
N ASP A 649 -1.21 -47.94 2.58
CA ASP A 649 -2.43 -48.59 2.06
C ASP A 649 -2.13 -49.75 1.11
N ARG A 650 -0.95 -49.78 0.48
CA ARG A 650 -0.57 -50.80 -0.53
C ARG A 650 0.18 -52.01 0.04
N GLN A 651 0.91 -51.88 1.14
CA GLN A 651 1.65 -53.01 1.74
C GLN A 651 1.38 -53.21 3.24
N PRO A 652 0.70 -54.31 3.64
CA PRO A 652 0.63 -54.68 5.05
C PRO A 652 1.91 -55.43 5.42
N LYS A 653 2.82 -54.73 6.11
CA LYS A 653 4.05 -55.25 6.76
C LYS A 653 5.21 -55.58 5.83
N GLY A 654 6.01 -54.57 5.49
CA GLY A 654 7.36 -54.76 4.97
C GLY A 654 8.03 -53.46 4.52
N ARG A 655 8.98 -52.96 5.34
CA ARG A 655 9.94 -51.88 5.07
C ARG A 655 9.48 -50.77 4.11
N VAL A 656 9.09 -49.63 4.68
CA VAL A 656 9.12 -48.33 4.00
C VAL A 656 10.58 -47.99 3.71
N CYS A 657 11.09 -48.41 2.56
CA CYS A 657 12.42 -48.05 2.09
C CYS A 657 12.26 -47.58 0.65
N LEU A 658 12.46 -46.28 0.41
CA LEU A 658 12.80 -45.79 -0.92
C LEU A 658 14.11 -46.50 -1.30
N ARG A 659 14.04 -47.63 -2.01
CA ARG A 659 15.23 -48.31 -2.53
C ARG A 659 15.69 -47.53 -3.76
N PRO A 660 16.85 -46.85 -3.73
CA PRO A 660 17.40 -46.19 -4.91
C PRO A 660 17.73 -47.20 -6.03
N GLU A 661 17.91 -48.47 -5.68
CA GLU A 661 18.40 -49.54 -6.54
C GLU A 661 17.34 -50.13 -7.50
N ALA A 662 16.05 -49.79 -7.36
CA ALA A 662 15.00 -50.34 -8.22
C ALA A 662 14.88 -49.65 -9.61
N VAL A 663 15.57 -48.53 -9.82
CA VAL A 663 15.51 -47.75 -11.08
C VAL A 663 16.41 -48.33 -12.19
N VAL A 664 17.19 -49.38 -11.91
CA VAL A 664 18.20 -49.91 -12.85
C VAL A 664 17.67 -51.06 -13.74
N GLY A 665 16.37 -51.41 -13.72
CA GLY A 665 15.96 -52.66 -14.37
C GLY A 665 14.52 -52.85 -14.83
N ALA A 666 13.81 -51.83 -15.31
CA ALA A 666 12.42 -52.00 -15.77
C ALA A 666 12.16 -51.56 -17.22
N MET A 667 12.97 -52.05 -18.17
CA MET A 667 12.71 -51.84 -19.60
C MET A 667 11.21 -52.02 -19.98
N MET A 668 10.63 -50.96 -20.56
CA MET A 668 9.51 -50.94 -21.53
C MET A 668 8.08 -50.51 -21.12
N GLU A 669 7.80 -49.97 -19.93
CA GLU A 669 6.50 -49.30 -19.66
C GLU A 669 6.64 -48.01 -18.79
N GLU A 670 7.54 -47.08 -19.15
CA GLU A 670 8.21 -46.18 -18.16
C GLU A 670 8.06 -44.65 -18.36
N GLU A 671 6.85 -44.05 -18.34
CA GLU A 671 6.75 -42.57 -18.12
C GLU A 671 5.98 -42.20 -16.83
N ASP A 672 4.86 -42.86 -16.56
CA ASP A 672 4.09 -42.62 -15.33
C ASP A 672 4.79 -43.21 -14.10
N GLU A 673 5.50 -44.35 -14.24
CA GLU A 673 6.31 -44.93 -13.16
C GLU A 673 7.60 -44.14 -12.88
N ALA A 674 8.26 -43.61 -13.92
CA ALA A 674 9.45 -42.77 -13.74
C ALA A 674 9.11 -41.46 -13.02
N ARG A 675 7.99 -40.81 -13.40
CA ARG A 675 7.46 -39.62 -12.70
C ARG A 675 7.01 -39.94 -11.28
N ALA A 676 6.50 -41.15 -11.04
CA ALA A 676 6.10 -41.59 -9.71
C ALA A 676 7.28 -41.62 -8.72
N VAL A 677 8.50 -41.91 -9.20
CA VAL A 677 9.73 -41.96 -8.40
C VAL A 677 10.46 -40.60 -8.37
N GLU A 678 10.38 -39.79 -9.42
CA GLU A 678 11.06 -38.48 -9.50
C GLU A 678 10.56 -37.50 -8.43
N VAL A 679 9.23 -37.40 -8.23
CA VAL A 679 8.64 -36.40 -7.32
C VAL A 679 9.11 -36.56 -5.87
N PRO A 680 9.04 -37.76 -5.25
CA PRO A 680 9.46 -37.94 -3.86
C PRO A 680 10.98 -37.81 -3.71
N LEU A 681 11.74 -38.29 -4.70
CA LEU A 681 13.20 -38.18 -4.69
C LEU A 681 13.66 -36.72 -4.78
N ALA A 682 13.07 -35.94 -5.68
CA ALA A 682 13.32 -34.50 -5.78
C ALA A 682 12.91 -33.77 -4.49
N ALA A 683 11.77 -34.14 -3.89
CA ALA A 683 11.32 -33.55 -2.65
C ALA A 683 12.26 -33.84 -1.46
N CYS A 684 12.72 -35.08 -1.33
CA CYS A 684 13.67 -35.49 -0.28
C CYS A 684 15.03 -34.81 -0.44
N LEU A 685 15.62 -34.83 -1.64
CA LEU A 685 16.92 -34.23 -1.90
C LEU A 685 16.88 -32.70 -1.72
N MET A 686 15.81 -32.05 -2.18
CA MET A 686 15.62 -30.61 -1.98
C MET A 686 15.47 -30.28 -0.49
N ALA A 687 14.66 -31.05 0.26
CA ALA A 687 14.48 -30.83 1.69
C ALA A 687 15.80 -31.05 2.46
N SER A 688 16.61 -32.04 2.09
CA SER A 688 17.94 -32.27 2.68
C SER A 688 18.86 -31.10 2.43
N ALA A 689 18.99 -30.66 1.17
CA ALA A 689 19.84 -29.52 0.81
C ALA A 689 19.42 -28.23 1.53
N MET A 690 18.10 -27.99 1.66
CA MET A 690 17.58 -26.85 2.41
C MET A 690 17.95 -26.91 3.90
N LEU A 691 17.86 -28.09 4.53
CA LEU A 691 18.20 -28.27 5.94
C LEU A 691 19.71 -28.17 6.22
N GLU A 692 20.55 -28.50 5.23
CA GLU A 692 22.02 -28.46 5.33
C GLU A 692 22.59 -27.05 5.05
N GLU A 693 22.08 -26.35 4.04
CA GLU A 693 22.68 -25.11 3.54
C GLU A 693 22.00 -23.81 4.03
N LEU A 694 20.75 -23.85 4.51
CA LEU A 694 20.01 -22.64 4.92
C LEU A 694 20.01 -22.43 6.43
N ASN A 695 20.00 -21.16 6.86
CA ASN A 695 19.92 -20.79 8.27
C ASN A 695 18.57 -21.25 8.89
N PRO A 696 18.56 -21.89 10.07
CA PRO A 696 17.33 -22.26 10.78
C PRO A 696 16.28 -21.13 10.90
N ALA A 697 16.71 -19.86 11.02
CA ALA A 697 15.81 -18.72 11.11
C ALA A 697 14.98 -18.45 9.83
N SER A 698 15.47 -18.86 8.65
CA SER A 698 14.74 -18.70 7.37
C SER A 698 13.84 -19.90 7.04
N LEU A 699 14.12 -21.06 7.64
CA LEU A 699 13.33 -22.29 7.47
C LEU A 699 12.11 -22.35 8.39
N TRP A 700 12.19 -21.70 9.56
CA TRP A 700 11.08 -21.67 10.50
C TRP A 700 9.97 -20.69 10.04
N PRO A 701 8.69 -21.11 9.98
CA PRO A 701 7.61 -20.22 9.53
C PRO A 701 7.37 -19.06 10.50
N SER A 702 7.35 -17.83 9.98
CA SER A 702 6.98 -16.64 10.74
C SER A 702 5.48 -16.53 11.01
N ASP A 703 4.64 -17.19 10.21
CA ASP A 703 3.19 -17.27 10.44
C ASP A 703 2.87 -18.45 11.38
N PRO A 704 2.15 -18.20 12.50
CA PRO A 704 1.71 -19.26 13.39
C PRO A 704 0.92 -20.38 12.71
N ALA A 705 0.13 -20.10 11.67
CA ALA A 705 -0.63 -21.13 10.96
C ALA A 705 0.29 -22.17 10.27
N PHE A 706 1.35 -21.69 9.61
CA PHE A 706 2.33 -22.57 8.96
C PHE A 706 3.22 -23.29 9.97
N ALA A 707 3.53 -22.67 11.11
CA ALA A 707 4.28 -23.34 12.19
C ALA A 707 3.48 -24.51 12.80
N VAL A 708 2.19 -24.32 13.08
CA VAL A 708 1.30 -25.41 13.53
C VAL A 708 1.19 -26.49 12.46
N ARG A 709 1.08 -26.10 11.18
CA ARG A 709 1.02 -27.07 10.07
C ARG A 709 2.31 -27.89 9.96
N LEU A 710 3.48 -27.30 10.22
CA LEU A 710 4.76 -28.01 10.25
C LEU A 710 4.77 -29.06 11.36
N LEU A 711 4.35 -28.69 12.57
CA LEU A 711 4.22 -29.61 13.70
C LEU A 711 3.22 -30.74 13.39
N TYR A 712 2.09 -30.40 12.76
CA TYR A 712 1.09 -31.38 12.34
C TYR A 712 1.66 -32.40 11.34
N LEU A 713 2.30 -31.92 10.25
CA LEU A 713 2.84 -32.80 9.21
C LEU A 713 3.97 -33.69 9.73
N THR A 714 4.86 -33.15 10.56
CA THR A 714 5.97 -33.91 11.16
C THR A 714 5.46 -34.94 12.16
N LEU A 715 4.54 -34.57 13.05
CA LEU A 715 3.99 -35.48 14.06
C LEU A 715 3.08 -36.54 13.43
N SER A 716 2.31 -36.20 12.40
CA SER A 716 1.55 -37.16 11.59
C SER A 716 2.47 -38.19 10.92
N ARG A 717 3.60 -37.75 10.35
CA ARG A 717 4.59 -38.66 9.75
C ARG A 717 5.17 -39.58 10.81
N LEU A 718 5.61 -39.04 11.95
CA LEU A 718 6.18 -39.83 13.04
C LEU A 718 5.19 -40.88 13.56
N CYS A 719 3.92 -40.54 13.73
CA CYS A 719 2.90 -41.51 14.13
C CYS A 719 2.76 -42.65 13.12
N LEU A 720 2.77 -42.36 11.81
CA LEU A 720 2.69 -43.39 10.77
C LEU A 720 3.90 -44.32 10.75
N VAL A 721 5.11 -43.76 10.94
CA VAL A 721 6.34 -44.56 10.90
C VAL A 721 6.47 -45.40 12.16
N LEU A 722 6.20 -44.84 13.35
CA LEU A 722 6.20 -45.54 14.63
C LEU A 722 5.16 -46.69 14.67
N ASP A 723 4.01 -46.53 14.02
CA ASP A 723 3.02 -47.60 13.85
C ASP A 723 3.54 -48.79 13.01
N SER A 724 4.59 -48.56 12.19
CA SER A 724 5.07 -49.49 11.17
C SER A 724 6.46 -50.10 11.42
N SER A 725 7.28 -49.51 12.31
CA SER A 725 8.69 -49.88 12.45
C SER A 725 8.89 -51.12 13.33
N ALA A 726 9.55 -52.13 12.76
CA ALA A 726 9.86 -53.40 13.43
C ALA A 726 11.27 -53.43 14.06
N ASP A 727 12.09 -52.41 13.79
CA ASP A 727 13.52 -52.38 14.15
C ASP A 727 13.77 -51.48 15.37
N LYS A 728 14.47 -52.02 16.38
CA LYS A 728 14.65 -51.37 17.68
C LYS A 728 15.56 -50.14 17.63
N GLU A 729 16.53 -50.11 16.72
CA GLU A 729 17.44 -48.98 16.58
C GLU A 729 16.77 -47.78 15.89
N VAL A 730 15.94 -48.06 14.87
CA VAL A 730 15.15 -47.07 14.16
C VAL A 730 14.06 -46.48 15.06
N LEU A 731 13.38 -47.33 15.85
CA LEU A 731 12.40 -46.90 16.85
C LEU A 731 12.98 -45.89 17.84
N LYS A 732 14.24 -46.06 18.28
CA LYS A 732 14.88 -45.15 19.24
C LYS A 732 15.13 -43.76 18.62
N MET A 733 15.57 -43.72 17.36
CA MET A 733 15.78 -42.47 16.63
C MET A 733 14.45 -41.73 16.39
N GLU A 734 13.38 -42.48 16.09
CA GLU A 734 12.02 -41.95 15.90
C GLU A 734 11.43 -41.42 17.22
N GLU A 735 11.68 -42.09 18.34
CA GLU A 735 11.28 -41.65 19.68
C GLU A 735 12.04 -40.38 20.11
N GLU A 736 13.35 -40.28 19.84
CA GLU A 736 14.13 -39.06 20.07
C GLU A 736 13.60 -37.89 19.21
N SER A 737 13.26 -38.15 17.95
CA SER A 737 12.66 -37.17 17.04
C SER A 737 11.28 -36.72 17.51
N LEU A 738 10.46 -37.64 18.02
CA LEU A 738 9.16 -37.35 18.61
C LEU A 738 9.31 -36.45 19.85
N ASN A 739 10.25 -36.76 20.74
CA ASN A 739 10.51 -35.95 21.93
C ASN A 739 10.94 -34.53 21.58
N LEU A 740 11.72 -34.35 20.52
CA LEU A 740 12.09 -33.01 20.03
C LEU A 740 10.86 -32.22 19.55
N VAL A 741 9.98 -32.84 18.75
CA VAL A 741 8.75 -32.19 18.25
C VAL A 741 7.79 -31.87 19.40
N LEU A 742 7.62 -32.79 20.36
CA LEU A 742 6.82 -32.55 21.56
C LEU A 742 7.42 -31.44 22.44
N GLY A 743 8.75 -31.37 22.56
CA GLY A 743 9.43 -30.28 23.27
C GLY A 743 9.20 -28.92 22.62
N ILE A 744 9.27 -28.84 21.29
CA ILE A 744 8.95 -27.61 20.54
C ILE A 744 7.47 -27.24 20.74
N ALA A 745 6.55 -28.20 20.64
CA ALA A 745 5.13 -27.96 20.89
C ALA A 745 4.87 -27.48 22.34
N ALA A 746 5.52 -28.10 23.34
CA ALA A 746 5.44 -27.68 24.74
C ALA A 746 5.95 -26.25 24.96
N PHE A 747 7.04 -25.86 24.29
CA PHE A 747 7.57 -24.50 24.33
C PHE A 747 6.54 -23.46 23.86
N PHE A 748 5.92 -23.69 22.69
CA PHE A 748 4.88 -22.77 22.19
C PHE A 748 3.65 -22.74 23.09
N VAL A 749 3.20 -23.91 23.56
CA VAL A 749 2.04 -24.03 24.45
C VAL A 749 2.31 -23.32 25.79
N HIS A 750 3.51 -23.41 26.35
CA HIS A 750 3.89 -22.66 27.55
C HIS A 750 3.85 -21.15 27.32
N TYR A 751 4.20 -20.66 26.13
CA TYR A 751 4.16 -19.24 25.82
C TYR A 751 2.74 -18.67 25.64
N MET A 752 1.73 -19.52 25.46
CA MET A 752 0.32 -19.12 25.29
C MET A 752 -0.37 -18.62 26.58
N ASP A 753 0.38 -18.38 27.67
CA ASP A 753 -0.15 -18.36 29.03
C ASP A 753 -0.83 -17.08 29.55
N LYS A 754 -0.99 -16.01 28.76
CA LYS A 754 -1.73 -14.80 29.21
C LYS A 754 -2.57 -14.21 28.09
N GLY A 755 -3.88 -14.31 28.26
CA GLY A 755 -4.96 -14.14 27.28
C GLY A 755 -5.13 -12.79 26.56
N ASP A 756 -4.08 -12.01 26.36
CA ASP A 756 -4.05 -10.83 25.47
C ASP A 756 -2.89 -10.85 24.44
N LYS A 757 -1.91 -11.76 24.55
CA LYS A 757 -0.69 -11.73 23.71
C LYS A 757 -0.75 -12.55 22.42
N VAL A 758 -1.63 -13.56 22.34
CA VAL A 758 -1.74 -14.45 21.17
C VAL A 758 -3.18 -14.38 20.64
N PRO A 759 -3.41 -14.02 19.36
CA PRO A 759 -4.74 -13.92 18.76
C PRO A 759 -5.56 -15.21 18.93
N SER A 760 -6.88 -15.11 19.06
CA SER A 760 -7.78 -16.28 19.13
C SER A 760 -7.62 -17.21 17.94
N GLU A 761 -7.36 -16.65 16.75
CA GLU A 761 -7.12 -17.41 15.52
C GLU A 761 -5.92 -18.36 15.64
N VAL A 762 -4.82 -17.92 16.25
CA VAL A 762 -3.62 -18.76 16.46
C VAL A 762 -3.93 -19.90 17.42
N ARG A 763 -4.70 -19.61 18.46
CA ARG A 763 -5.09 -20.60 19.47
C ARG A 763 -5.97 -21.70 18.90
N ASP A 764 -6.93 -21.34 18.06
CA ASP A 764 -7.83 -22.30 17.41
C ASP A 764 -7.04 -23.23 16.46
N ARG A 765 -6.00 -22.73 15.80
CA ARG A 765 -5.11 -23.54 14.94
C ARG A 765 -4.36 -24.62 15.71
N PHE A 766 -3.83 -24.32 16.90
CA PHE A 766 -3.18 -25.34 17.74
C PHE A 766 -4.15 -26.49 18.14
N GLY A 767 -5.46 -26.27 18.03
CA GLY A 767 -6.48 -27.32 18.18
C GLY A 767 -6.36 -28.46 17.14
N GLU A 768 -5.76 -28.21 15.98
CA GLU A 768 -5.50 -29.22 14.93
C GLU A 768 -4.53 -30.32 15.40
N LEU A 769 -3.71 -30.07 16.44
CA LEU A 769 -2.75 -31.05 16.98
C LEU A 769 -3.38 -32.05 17.96
N ILE A 770 -4.56 -31.75 18.50
CA ILE A 770 -5.21 -32.54 19.56
C ILE A 770 -5.42 -34.02 19.15
N PRO A 771 -5.94 -34.34 17.95
CA PRO A 771 -6.15 -35.74 17.55
C PRO A 771 -4.84 -36.51 17.42
N LEU A 772 -3.78 -35.87 16.93
CA LEU A 772 -2.48 -36.51 16.77
C LEU A 772 -1.76 -36.73 18.11
N LEU A 773 -1.88 -35.78 19.05
CA LEU A 773 -1.37 -35.96 20.41
C LEU A 773 -2.06 -37.13 21.12
N HIS A 774 -3.37 -37.32 20.90
CA HIS A 774 -4.07 -38.49 21.39
C HIS A 774 -3.58 -39.78 20.74
N LYS A 775 -3.31 -39.77 19.42
CA LYS A 775 -2.72 -40.92 18.74
C LYS A 775 -1.35 -41.31 19.31
N VAL A 776 -0.51 -40.33 19.68
CA VAL A 776 0.76 -40.60 20.38
C VAL A 776 0.54 -41.29 21.73
N GLU A 777 -0.49 -40.89 22.50
CA GLU A 777 -0.84 -41.56 23.76
C GLU A 777 -1.22 -43.05 23.55
N GLU A 778 -1.83 -43.40 22.41
CA GLU A 778 -2.23 -44.78 22.09
C GLU A 778 -1.05 -45.66 21.63
N ILE A 779 -0.07 -45.08 20.93
CA ILE A 779 1.09 -45.80 20.39
C ILE A 779 2.04 -46.26 21.51
N PHE A 780 2.19 -45.47 22.57
CA PHE A 780 3.12 -45.74 23.66
C PHE A 780 2.45 -46.34 24.90
N PRO A 781 3.09 -47.29 25.60
CA PRO A 781 2.55 -47.89 26.82
C PRO A 781 2.48 -46.88 27.98
N GLN A 782 1.57 -47.12 28.94
CA GLN A 782 1.36 -46.25 30.11
C GLN A 782 2.67 -46.07 30.91
N GLY A 783 3.05 -44.81 31.15
CA GLY A 783 4.27 -44.41 31.88
C GLY A 783 5.47 -44.06 31.01
N ASN A 784 5.34 -43.99 29.68
CA ASN A 784 6.38 -43.38 28.84
C ASN A 784 6.34 -41.85 28.95
N ALA A 785 7.51 -41.22 29.14
CA ALA A 785 7.68 -39.77 29.18
C ALA A 785 7.11 -39.06 27.94
N SER A 786 7.20 -39.67 26.75
CA SER A 786 6.62 -39.10 25.52
C SER A 786 5.09 -39.06 25.55
N ALA A 787 4.45 -40.10 26.11
CA ALA A 787 3.00 -40.16 26.27
C ALA A 787 2.51 -39.19 27.35
N GLU A 788 3.23 -39.09 28.47
CA GLU A 788 2.93 -38.12 29.54
C GLU A 788 3.06 -36.68 29.05
N LEU A 789 4.11 -36.37 28.29
CA LEU A 789 4.31 -35.04 27.71
C LEU A 789 3.23 -34.70 26.68
N ALA A 790 2.88 -35.63 25.78
CA ALA A 790 1.78 -35.45 24.83
C ALA A 790 0.44 -35.19 25.55
N GLN A 791 0.17 -35.93 26.62
CA GLN A 791 -1.02 -35.74 27.45
C GLN A 791 -1.03 -34.37 28.13
N GLN A 792 0.09 -33.92 28.71
CA GLN A 792 0.20 -32.60 29.32
C GLN A 792 -0.03 -31.47 28.31
N ILE A 793 0.58 -31.55 27.12
CA ILE A 793 0.40 -30.58 26.04
C ILE A 793 -1.08 -30.54 25.61
N ARG A 794 -1.70 -31.71 25.41
CA ARG A 794 -3.11 -31.80 25.00
C ARG A 794 -4.05 -31.17 26.03
N MET A 795 -3.86 -31.47 27.32
CA MET A 795 -4.65 -30.87 28.39
C MET A 795 -4.43 -29.36 28.52
N SER A 796 -3.20 -28.91 28.29
CA SER A 796 -2.82 -27.49 28.31
C SER A 796 -3.43 -26.69 27.14
N LEU A 797 -3.56 -27.30 25.96
CA LEU A 797 -4.27 -26.70 24.82
C LEU A 797 -5.78 -26.60 25.04
N LEU A 798 -6.40 -27.67 25.56
CA LEU A 798 -7.83 -27.72 25.84
C LEU A 798 -8.25 -26.70 26.90
N THR A 799 -7.48 -26.57 27.98
CA THR A 799 -7.74 -25.60 29.06
C THR A 799 -7.61 -24.14 28.62
N ARG A 800 -6.83 -23.85 27.56
CA ARG A 800 -6.71 -22.50 26.98
C ARG A 800 -7.78 -22.17 25.93
N GLY A 801 -8.63 -23.13 25.57
CA GLY A 801 -9.77 -22.93 24.67
C GLY A 801 -9.47 -23.17 23.18
N ALA A 802 -8.41 -23.93 22.85
CA ALA A 802 -8.16 -24.39 21.48
C ALA A 802 -9.17 -25.49 21.10
N LEU A 803 -10.23 -25.14 20.36
CA LEU A 803 -11.25 -26.09 19.90
C LEU A 803 -10.99 -26.49 18.44
N HIS A 804 -11.08 -27.78 18.14
CA HIS A 804 -10.89 -28.30 16.78
C HIS A 804 -12.03 -27.86 15.86
N VAL A 805 -11.77 -26.87 15.00
CA VAL A 805 -12.71 -26.48 13.93
C VAL A 805 -12.45 -27.38 12.72
N SER A 806 -13.27 -28.42 12.53
CA SER A 806 -13.28 -29.16 11.27
C SER A 806 -13.73 -28.21 10.13
N PRO A 807 -13.01 -28.12 9.00
CA PRO A 807 -13.54 -27.46 7.82
C PRO A 807 -14.77 -28.26 7.37
N SER A 808 -15.92 -27.60 7.32
CA SER A 808 -17.16 -28.21 6.83
C SER A 808 -16.93 -28.77 5.43
N THR A 809 -17.16 -30.07 5.28
CA THR A 809 -17.19 -30.81 4.03
C THR A 809 -18.22 -30.20 3.08
N ALA A 810 -17.73 -29.38 2.15
CA ALA A 810 -18.40 -29.18 0.88
C ALA A 810 -17.92 -30.28 -0.08
N THR A 811 -18.74 -31.29 -0.34
CA THR A 811 -18.72 -31.94 -1.64
C THR A 811 -20.11 -32.04 -2.26
N PRO A 812 -20.20 -31.81 -3.58
CA PRO A 812 -21.44 -31.69 -4.35
C PRO A 812 -21.87 -33.05 -4.91
N ASN A 813 -23.18 -33.21 -5.18
CA ASN A 813 -23.70 -33.73 -6.45
C ASN A 813 -25.22 -33.95 -6.41
N SER A 814 -25.96 -33.14 -7.17
CA SER A 814 -26.75 -33.64 -8.31
C SER A 814 -27.28 -32.46 -9.11
N GLY A 815 -26.82 -32.32 -10.36
CA GLY A 815 -27.30 -31.31 -11.29
C GLY A 815 -28.69 -31.63 -11.84
N HIS A 816 -29.47 -30.56 -12.09
CA HIS A 816 -29.98 -30.17 -13.41
C HIS A 816 -31.31 -29.42 -13.28
N SER A 817 -31.30 -28.09 -13.46
CA SER A 817 -32.07 -27.41 -14.51
C SER A 817 -31.93 -25.88 -14.41
N SER A 818 -31.06 -25.36 -15.28
CA SER A 818 -31.18 -24.15 -16.09
C SER A 818 -32.21 -23.04 -15.75
N VAL A 819 -31.63 -21.83 -15.58
CA VAL A 819 -31.98 -20.56 -16.28
C VAL A 819 -33.17 -19.76 -15.76
N SER A 820 -32.90 -18.62 -15.10
CA SER A 820 -32.95 -17.27 -15.74
C SER A 820 -32.71 -16.13 -14.73
N LYS A 821 -32.11 -15.06 -15.25
CA LYS A 821 -31.77 -13.80 -14.59
C LYS A 821 -33.01 -12.97 -14.24
N ASN A 822 -32.98 -12.21 -13.14
CA ASN A 822 -33.08 -10.74 -13.12
C ASN A 822 -33.04 -10.17 -11.68
N GLU A 823 -32.33 -9.05 -11.51
CA GLU A 823 -32.33 -8.13 -10.35
C GLU A 823 -33.72 -7.44 -10.14
N PRO A 824 -33.93 -6.39 -9.31
CA PRO A 824 -33.18 -5.83 -8.15
C PRO A 824 -34.07 -5.43 -6.91
N GLY A 825 -33.48 -5.43 -5.70
CA GLY A 825 -33.78 -4.56 -4.52
C GLY A 825 -35.23 -4.44 -3.98
N PRO A 826 -35.56 -3.51 -3.04
CA PRO A 826 -34.78 -2.81 -2.02
C PRO A 826 -35.48 -2.79 -0.61
N LYS A 827 -34.89 -2.04 0.33
CA LYS A 827 -35.22 -1.88 1.77
C LYS A 827 -36.59 -1.20 2.11
N ARG A 828 -37.18 -1.64 3.24
CA ARG A 828 -38.02 -0.95 4.28
C ARG A 828 -39.48 -0.53 3.99
N ARG A 829 -40.40 -0.81 4.95
CA ARG A 829 -41.19 0.11 5.83
C ARG A 829 -42.36 -0.65 6.52
N LEU A 830 -42.49 -0.64 7.86
CA LEU A 830 -43.30 0.21 8.80
C LEU A 830 -44.81 -0.12 8.93
N VAL A 831 -45.22 -0.37 10.19
CA VAL A 831 -46.54 -0.17 10.85
C VAL A 831 -47.78 -0.91 10.33
N GLU A 832 -48.45 -1.67 11.21
CA GLU A 832 -49.92 -1.64 11.35
C GLU A 832 -50.38 -2.13 12.74
N GLU A 833 -51.37 -1.43 13.27
CA GLU A 833 -51.94 -1.49 14.63
C GLU A 833 -53.06 -2.53 14.79
N LEU A 834 -53.18 -3.06 16.02
CA LEU A 834 -54.38 -3.37 16.83
C LEU A 834 -55.56 -4.22 16.23
N PRO A 835 -56.22 -5.02 17.10
CA PRO A 835 -57.46 -4.51 17.68
C PRO A 835 -57.65 -4.75 19.20
N SER A 836 -58.53 -3.93 19.74
CA SER A 836 -58.94 -3.66 21.11
C SER A 836 -60.01 -4.59 21.71
N VAL A 837 -59.87 -4.86 23.03
CA VAL A 837 -60.83 -5.06 24.17
C VAL A 837 -62.32 -4.74 23.83
N PRO A 838 -63.41 -5.41 24.33
CA PRO A 838 -63.71 -5.52 25.79
C PRO A 838 -64.76 -6.53 26.38
N LEU A 839 -64.87 -6.48 27.73
CA LEU A 839 -66.01 -6.78 28.64
C LEU A 839 -66.47 -8.25 28.90
N SER A 840 -66.29 -8.73 30.14
CA SER A 840 -67.40 -8.90 31.11
C SER A 840 -66.99 -9.52 32.46
N THR A 841 -67.80 -9.15 33.43
CA THR A 841 -67.79 -9.25 34.89
C THR A 841 -68.00 -10.63 35.53
N CYS A 842 -67.58 -10.71 36.80
CA CYS A 842 -68.08 -11.53 37.92
C CYS A 842 -67.69 -13.02 38.03
N GLN A 843 -66.68 -13.24 38.88
CA GLN A 843 -66.63 -14.15 40.06
C GLN A 843 -67.99 -14.78 40.45
N THR A 844 -68.14 -16.03 40.91
CA THR A 844 -67.27 -17.04 41.56
C THR A 844 -67.79 -18.45 41.23
N ASP A 845 -66.91 -19.46 41.19
CA ASP A 845 -66.96 -20.66 42.05
C ASP A 845 -66.10 -21.81 41.49
N THR A 846 -65.10 -22.16 42.31
CA THR A 846 -64.46 -23.47 42.52
C THR A 846 -64.10 -24.33 41.30
N GLU A 847 -62.82 -24.37 40.93
CA GLU A 847 -62.06 -25.62 40.71
C GLU A 847 -60.57 -25.34 40.42
N ILE A 848 -59.73 -25.86 41.32
CA ILE A 848 -58.35 -26.35 41.18
C ILE A 848 -57.69 -26.18 39.79
N THR A 849 -56.62 -25.39 39.67
CA THR A 849 -55.48 -25.70 38.78
C THR A 849 -54.22 -24.82 39.03
N THR A 850 -53.20 -25.47 39.59
CA THR A 850 -51.74 -25.36 39.36
C THR A 850 -51.04 -24.00 39.21
N LYS A 851 -50.13 -23.72 40.17
CA LYS A 851 -48.95 -22.85 39.99
C LYS A 851 -48.12 -23.35 38.81
N GLU A 852 -48.01 -22.59 37.73
CA GLU A 852 -46.98 -22.82 36.71
C GLU A 852 -45.62 -22.47 37.31
N THR A 853 -44.85 -23.51 37.65
CA THR A 853 -43.43 -23.42 37.97
C THR A 853 -42.67 -23.06 36.70
N VAL A 854 -42.05 -21.88 36.67
CA VAL A 854 -41.11 -21.51 35.60
C VAL A 854 -39.93 -22.49 35.66
N GLU A 855 -39.86 -23.43 34.73
CA GLU A 855 -38.75 -24.39 34.61
C GLU A 855 -37.48 -23.67 34.15
N MET A 856 -36.37 -23.93 34.84
CA MET A 856 -35.07 -23.36 34.51
C MET A 856 -34.57 -23.95 33.19
N SER A 857 -34.06 -23.10 32.28
CA SER A 857 -33.60 -23.58 30.97
C SER A 857 -32.43 -24.55 31.12
N HIS A 858 -32.32 -25.52 30.22
CA HIS A 858 -31.24 -26.50 30.21
C HIS A 858 -29.84 -25.84 30.19
N LYS A 859 -29.69 -24.73 29.45
CA LYS A 859 -28.43 -23.98 29.37
C LYS A 859 -28.05 -23.34 30.71
N LEU A 860 -29.01 -22.78 31.44
CA LEU A 860 -28.74 -22.17 32.74
C LEU A 860 -28.49 -23.24 33.83
N LEU A 861 -29.22 -24.35 33.78
CA LEU A 861 -29.02 -25.52 34.65
C LEU A 861 -27.60 -26.09 34.53
N GLU A 862 -27.10 -26.26 33.31
CA GLU A 862 -25.75 -26.78 33.04
C GLU A 862 -24.67 -25.86 33.63
N ILE A 863 -24.82 -24.54 33.49
CA ILE A 863 -23.91 -23.56 34.09
C ILE A 863 -23.92 -23.67 35.62
N PHE A 864 -25.09 -23.79 36.26
CA PHE A 864 -25.19 -23.93 37.71
C PHE A 864 -24.59 -25.25 38.23
N GLU A 865 -24.59 -26.31 37.43
CA GLU A 865 -23.89 -27.55 37.78
C GLU A 865 -22.37 -27.40 37.62
N GLN A 866 -21.90 -26.76 36.54
CA GLN A 866 -20.47 -26.48 36.34
C GLN A 866 -19.89 -25.54 37.42
N LEU A 867 -20.69 -24.62 37.98
CA LEU A 867 -20.28 -23.77 39.11
C LEU A 867 -19.99 -24.57 40.39
N LYS A 868 -20.52 -25.79 40.53
CA LYS A 868 -20.27 -26.66 41.68
C LYS A 868 -19.11 -27.64 41.45
N ASP A 869 -18.49 -27.61 40.28
CA ASP A 869 -17.43 -28.54 39.90
C ASP A 869 -16.19 -28.38 40.81
N PRO A 870 -15.53 -29.48 41.22
CA PRO A 870 -14.34 -29.41 42.07
C PRO A 870 -13.16 -28.66 41.41
N PHE A 871 -13.10 -28.62 40.07
CA PHE A 871 -12.02 -27.99 39.33
C PHE A 871 -12.23 -26.47 39.21
N ILE A 872 -11.21 -25.71 39.62
CA ILE A 872 -11.17 -24.24 39.53
C ILE A 872 -11.42 -23.73 38.09
N PRO A 873 -10.80 -24.32 37.04
CA PRO A 873 -10.99 -23.83 35.67
C PRO A 873 -12.42 -24.00 35.14
N VAL A 874 -13.11 -25.08 35.53
CA VAL A 874 -14.49 -25.36 35.10
C VAL A 874 -15.43 -24.33 35.72
N ARG A 875 -15.26 -24.03 37.02
CA ARG A 875 -16.01 -22.97 37.70
C ARG A 875 -15.77 -21.59 37.09
N GLY A 876 -14.51 -21.27 36.76
CA GLY A 876 -14.18 -20.01 36.09
C GLY A 876 -14.80 -19.90 34.69
N HIS A 877 -14.79 -20.99 33.90
CA HIS A 877 -15.45 -21.04 32.60
C HIS A 877 -16.97 -20.81 32.71
N ALA A 878 -17.63 -21.46 33.66
CA ALA A 878 -19.06 -21.29 33.90
C ALA A 878 -19.42 -19.83 34.23
N LEU A 879 -18.59 -19.13 35.00
CA LEU A 879 -18.76 -17.70 35.30
C LEU A 879 -18.60 -16.82 34.05
N ILE A 880 -17.67 -17.17 33.15
CA ILE A 880 -17.48 -16.45 31.88
C ILE A 880 -18.70 -16.65 30.97
N GLU A 881 -19.19 -17.88 30.81
CA GLU A 881 -20.39 -18.12 29.99
C GLU A 881 -21.63 -17.44 30.60
N LEU A 882 -21.76 -17.43 31.93
CA LEU A 882 -22.81 -16.69 32.63
C LEU A 882 -22.72 -15.17 32.37
N SER A 883 -21.52 -14.58 32.33
CA SER A 883 -21.35 -13.16 31.96
C SER A 883 -21.82 -12.86 30.54
N ARG A 884 -21.55 -13.75 29.57
CA ARG A 884 -22.00 -13.57 28.17
C ARG A 884 -23.52 -13.59 28.06
N LEU A 885 -24.17 -14.48 28.80
CA LEU A 885 -25.64 -14.54 28.85
C LEU A 885 -26.21 -13.23 29.40
N LEU A 886 -25.64 -12.70 30.49
CA LEU A 886 -26.04 -11.44 31.11
C LEU A 886 -25.85 -10.24 30.17
N GLU A 887 -24.71 -10.17 29.47
CA GLU A 887 -24.41 -9.16 28.45
C GLU A 887 -25.41 -9.21 27.28
N ALA A 888 -25.77 -10.41 26.82
CA ALA A 888 -26.72 -10.64 25.74
C ALA A 888 -28.20 -10.41 26.13
N ARG A 889 -28.50 -10.21 27.42
CA ARG A 889 -29.86 -10.11 27.98
C ARG A 889 -30.76 -11.27 27.56
N ASP A 890 -30.20 -12.48 27.59
CA ASP A 890 -30.89 -13.69 27.14
C ASP A 890 -32.17 -13.94 27.96
N SER A 891 -33.22 -14.40 27.28
CA SER A 891 -34.52 -14.76 27.88
C SER A 891 -34.40 -15.78 29.03
N CYS A 892 -33.39 -16.65 29.02
CA CYS A 892 -33.21 -17.67 30.05
C CYS A 892 -32.85 -17.14 31.45
N ILE A 893 -32.41 -15.89 31.55
CA ILE A 893 -32.01 -15.25 32.81
C ILE A 893 -33.24 -14.72 33.56
N ARG A 894 -34.32 -14.42 32.84
CA ARG A 894 -35.51 -13.75 33.38
C ARG A 894 -36.20 -14.63 34.43
N GLY A 895 -36.35 -14.12 35.65
CA GLY A 895 -36.96 -14.84 36.77
C GLY A 895 -35.97 -15.61 37.66
N PHE A 896 -34.69 -15.70 37.28
CA PHE A 896 -33.62 -16.35 38.06
C PHE A 896 -32.53 -15.38 38.54
N GLU A 897 -32.78 -14.07 38.44
CA GLU A 897 -31.79 -13.02 38.75
C GLU A 897 -31.29 -13.13 40.20
N ASP A 898 -32.17 -13.43 41.15
CA ASP A 898 -31.79 -13.55 42.57
C ASP A 898 -30.89 -14.76 42.83
N ASN A 899 -31.11 -15.87 42.11
CA ASN A 899 -30.27 -17.06 42.22
C ASN A 899 -28.90 -16.82 41.60
N ILE A 900 -28.87 -16.14 40.45
CA ILE A 900 -27.64 -15.74 39.76
C ILE A 900 -26.83 -14.78 40.64
N PHE A 901 -27.46 -13.74 41.19
CA PHE A 901 -26.80 -12.80 42.09
C PHE A 901 -26.20 -13.52 43.30
N LYS A 902 -26.96 -14.40 43.95
CA LYS A 902 -26.49 -15.15 45.11
C LYS A 902 -25.26 -16.01 44.76
N ALA A 903 -25.31 -16.75 43.65
CA ALA A 903 -24.21 -17.58 43.20
C ALA A 903 -22.95 -16.76 42.88
N LEU A 904 -23.10 -15.61 42.19
CA LEU A 904 -21.98 -14.73 41.88
C LEU A 904 -21.33 -14.16 43.14
N VAL A 905 -22.14 -13.75 44.13
CA VAL A 905 -21.63 -13.23 45.40
C VAL A 905 -20.93 -14.33 46.22
N GLU A 906 -21.44 -15.56 46.21
CA GLU A 906 -20.77 -16.71 46.85
C GLU A 906 -19.38 -16.97 46.23
N HIS A 907 -19.21 -16.72 44.93
CA HIS A 907 -17.94 -16.92 44.23
C HIS A 907 -16.96 -15.75 44.35
N LEU A 908 -17.38 -14.61 44.91
CA LEU A 908 -16.46 -13.51 45.26
C LEU A 908 -15.55 -13.87 46.43
N ASP A 909 -16.02 -14.67 47.38
CA ASP A 909 -15.22 -15.12 48.54
C ASP A 909 -14.28 -16.28 48.22
N ASN A 910 -14.11 -16.62 46.93
CA ASN A 910 -13.14 -17.63 46.53
C ASN A 910 -11.70 -17.09 46.68
N GLU A 911 -10.80 -17.95 47.17
CA GLU A 911 -9.36 -17.67 47.29
C GLU A 911 -8.68 -17.56 45.92
N ASP A 912 -9.22 -18.25 44.90
CA ASP A 912 -8.63 -18.29 43.57
C ASP A 912 -9.03 -17.06 42.72
N SER A 913 -8.00 -16.31 42.29
CA SER A 913 -8.15 -15.11 41.46
C SER A 913 -8.84 -15.32 40.12
N TYR A 914 -8.70 -16.49 39.50
CA TYR A 914 -9.37 -16.79 38.25
C TYR A 914 -10.89 -16.84 38.45
N VAL A 915 -11.34 -17.39 39.59
CA VAL A 915 -12.75 -17.52 39.92
C VAL A 915 -13.33 -16.18 40.36
N TYR A 916 -12.73 -15.50 41.35
CA TYR A 916 -13.33 -14.26 41.85
C TYR A 916 -13.27 -13.12 40.81
N LEU A 917 -12.23 -13.02 39.96
CA LEU A 917 -12.19 -12.01 38.89
C LEU A 917 -13.27 -12.27 37.84
N SER A 918 -13.52 -13.54 37.51
CA SER A 918 -14.62 -13.93 36.61
C SER A 918 -15.99 -13.64 37.23
N ALA A 919 -16.15 -13.83 38.54
CA ALA A 919 -17.36 -13.46 39.27
C ALA A 919 -17.59 -11.94 39.28
N ILE A 920 -16.53 -11.14 39.48
CA ILE A 920 -16.63 -9.67 39.41
C ILE A 920 -17.07 -9.23 38.00
N ARG A 921 -16.52 -9.83 36.94
CA ARG A 921 -16.95 -9.52 35.56
C ARG A 921 -18.43 -9.83 35.35
N ALA A 922 -18.90 -10.99 35.79
CA ALA A 922 -20.31 -11.36 35.69
C ALA A 922 -21.23 -10.43 36.51
N LEU A 923 -20.79 -9.98 37.70
CA LEU A 923 -21.52 -8.98 38.48
C LEU A 923 -21.58 -7.61 37.81
N SER A 924 -20.52 -7.20 37.10
CA SER A 924 -20.55 -5.96 36.30
C SER A 924 -21.58 -6.04 35.17
N ALA A 925 -21.57 -7.16 34.43
CA ALA A 925 -22.56 -7.42 33.38
C ALA A 925 -24.00 -7.42 33.93
N MET A 926 -24.21 -8.03 35.11
CA MET A 926 -25.49 -7.99 35.81
C MET A 926 -25.86 -6.56 36.24
N GLY A 927 -24.87 -5.76 36.64
CA GLY A 927 -25.04 -4.35 37.03
C GLY A 927 -25.50 -3.46 35.89
N ASN A 928 -25.13 -3.75 34.65
CA ASN A 928 -25.63 -3.04 33.46
C ASN A 928 -27.06 -3.43 33.07
N ALA A 929 -27.46 -4.67 33.36
CA ALA A 929 -28.81 -5.15 33.08
C ALA A 929 -29.81 -4.76 34.17
N PHE A 930 -29.38 -4.75 35.44
CA PHE A 930 -30.25 -4.64 36.63
C PHE A 930 -29.71 -3.67 37.69
N THR A 931 -29.22 -2.50 37.26
CA THR A 931 -28.54 -1.50 38.12
C THR A 931 -29.35 -1.10 39.34
N ASP A 932 -30.65 -0.85 39.17
CA ASP A 932 -31.56 -0.36 40.23
C ASP A 932 -31.62 -1.28 41.46
N ARG A 933 -31.45 -2.59 41.25
CA ARG A 933 -31.51 -3.59 42.32
C ARG A 933 -30.13 -3.97 42.83
N LEU A 934 -29.14 -4.06 41.94
CA LEU A 934 -27.80 -4.55 42.27
C LEU A 934 -26.96 -3.51 43.01
N LEU A 935 -26.95 -2.27 42.53
CA LEU A 935 -26.05 -1.22 43.04
C LEU A 935 -26.31 -0.88 44.53
N PRO A 936 -27.56 -0.73 45.01
CA PRO A 936 -27.83 -0.55 46.44
C PRO A 936 -27.33 -1.73 47.30
N LEU A 937 -27.46 -2.96 46.80
CA LEU A 937 -27.01 -4.16 47.50
C LEU A 937 -25.49 -4.19 47.62
N LEU A 938 -24.76 -3.92 46.53
CA LEU A 938 -23.30 -3.85 46.55
C LEU A 938 -22.78 -2.78 47.51
N LEU A 939 -23.38 -1.57 47.49
CA LEU A 939 -23.03 -0.48 48.41
C LEU A 939 -23.27 -0.88 49.87
N SER A 940 -24.40 -1.53 50.18
CA SER A 940 -24.68 -2.00 51.55
C SER A 940 -23.65 -3.02 52.06
N ARG A 941 -23.16 -3.89 51.17
CA ARG A 941 -22.15 -4.92 51.48
C ARG A 941 -20.76 -4.33 51.61
N PHE A 942 -20.45 -3.31 50.82
CA PHE A 942 -19.20 -2.57 50.91
C PHE A 942 -19.07 -1.79 52.24
N SER A 943 -20.14 -1.11 52.66
CA SER A 943 -20.16 -0.31 53.90
C SER A 943 -20.31 -1.14 55.17
N SER A 944 -20.75 -2.39 55.09
CA SER A 944 -20.90 -3.25 56.27
C SER A 944 -19.55 -3.76 56.80
N THR A 945 -19.22 -3.40 58.04
CA THR A 945 -18.04 -3.92 58.74
C THR A 945 -18.19 -5.39 59.18
N SER A 946 -19.33 -6.03 58.89
CA SER A 946 -19.57 -7.44 59.22
C SER A 946 -18.87 -8.43 58.29
N HIS A 947 -18.40 -7.96 57.12
CA HIS A 947 -17.76 -8.80 56.11
C HIS A 947 -16.23 -8.69 56.19
N SER A 948 -15.53 -9.71 55.67
CA SER A 948 -14.06 -9.70 55.61
C SER A 948 -13.56 -8.51 54.78
N LEU A 949 -12.37 -7.99 55.11
CA LEU A 949 -11.76 -6.89 54.38
C LEU A 949 -11.59 -7.24 52.89
N GLU A 950 -11.14 -8.45 52.60
CA GLU A 950 -10.92 -8.93 51.23
C GLU A 950 -12.21 -8.98 50.42
N PHE A 951 -13.29 -9.54 50.98
CA PHE A 951 -14.60 -9.55 50.33
C PHE A 951 -15.08 -8.13 50.02
N ARG A 952 -14.96 -7.22 51.00
CA ARG A 952 -15.36 -5.82 50.83
C ARG A 952 -14.56 -5.14 49.73
N LEU A 953 -13.26 -5.42 49.59
CA LEU A 953 -12.44 -4.89 48.49
C LEU A 953 -12.85 -5.46 47.13
N LYS A 954 -13.13 -6.78 47.04
CA LYS A 954 -13.65 -7.41 45.81
C LYS A 954 -15.02 -6.81 45.39
N VAL A 955 -15.89 -6.52 46.36
CA VAL A 955 -17.14 -5.78 46.14
C VAL A 955 -16.85 -4.34 45.70
N GLY A 956 -15.88 -3.67 46.31
CA GLY A 956 -15.44 -2.31 45.92
C GLY A 956 -14.99 -2.23 44.47
N GLU A 957 -14.23 -3.23 44.00
CA GLU A 957 -13.80 -3.36 42.60
C GLU A 957 -15.00 -3.60 41.66
N THR A 958 -15.97 -4.40 42.09
CA THR A 958 -17.23 -4.60 41.35
C THR A 958 -17.99 -3.29 41.19
N ILE A 959 -18.09 -2.48 42.26
CA ILE A 959 -18.75 -1.18 42.24
C ILE A 959 -18.07 -0.26 41.21
N VAL A 960 -16.74 -0.15 41.18
CA VAL A 960 -16.04 0.69 40.17
C VAL A 960 -16.40 0.28 38.76
N ARG A 961 -16.40 -1.02 38.45
CA ARG A 961 -16.70 -1.51 37.10
C ARG A 961 -18.14 -1.15 36.69
N VAL A 962 -19.11 -1.33 37.58
CA VAL A 962 -20.49 -0.91 37.35
C VAL A 962 -20.58 0.61 37.17
N LEU A 963 -19.90 1.39 38.00
CA LEU A 963 -19.91 2.87 37.91
C LEU A 963 -19.37 3.35 36.56
N ARG A 964 -18.28 2.75 36.06
CA ARG A 964 -17.68 3.08 34.75
C ARG A 964 -18.64 2.91 33.57
N GLU A 965 -19.57 1.98 33.69
CA GLU A 965 -20.51 1.60 32.63
C GLU A 965 -21.83 2.38 32.70
N LEU A 966 -22.05 3.21 33.73
CA LEU A 966 -23.27 4.03 33.87
C LEU A 966 -23.43 5.10 32.78
N GLY A 967 -22.35 5.67 32.25
CA GLY A 967 -22.44 6.75 31.24
C GLY A 967 -23.45 7.85 31.61
N ASP A 968 -24.37 8.16 30.71
CA ASP A 968 -25.34 9.26 30.86
C ASP A 968 -26.45 9.01 31.91
N ILE A 969 -26.61 7.77 32.41
CA ILE A 969 -27.60 7.44 33.46
C ILE A 969 -27.05 7.65 34.88
N ALA A 970 -25.77 8.01 35.03
CA ALA A 970 -25.11 8.25 36.32
C ALA A 970 -25.87 9.23 37.26
N PRO A 971 -26.47 10.34 36.80
CA PRO A 971 -27.19 11.27 37.68
C PRO A 971 -28.33 10.64 38.49
N LYS A 972 -28.97 9.58 37.99
CA LYS A 972 -30.06 8.86 38.69
C LYS A 972 -29.58 8.22 40.00
N TYR A 973 -28.32 7.76 40.03
CA TYR A 973 -27.74 7.03 41.15
C TYR A 973 -26.83 7.89 42.04
N ARG A 974 -26.72 9.19 41.75
CA ARG A 974 -25.84 10.12 42.47
C ARG A 974 -25.99 10.02 43.98
N ASP A 975 -27.20 10.22 44.48
CA ASP A 975 -27.43 10.41 45.92
C ASP A 975 -27.11 9.13 46.70
N ILE A 976 -27.52 7.96 46.18
CA ILE A 976 -27.26 6.68 46.83
C ILE A 976 -25.78 6.27 46.78
N VAL A 977 -25.10 6.51 45.65
CA VAL A 977 -23.68 6.16 45.49
C VAL A 977 -22.80 7.10 46.30
N VAL A 978 -22.99 8.40 46.17
CA VAL A 978 -22.16 9.40 46.85
C VAL A 978 -22.35 9.29 48.37
N SER A 979 -23.58 9.17 48.87
CA SER A 979 -23.83 8.99 50.31
C SER A 979 -23.18 7.71 50.86
N GLY A 980 -23.30 6.57 50.16
CA GLY A 980 -22.70 5.31 50.58
C GLY A 980 -21.17 5.34 50.59
N LEU A 981 -20.55 5.97 49.58
CA LEU A 981 -19.10 6.06 49.48
C LEU A 981 -18.51 7.11 50.43
N LEU A 982 -19.17 8.24 50.66
CA LEU A 982 -18.75 9.23 51.67
C LEU A 982 -18.80 8.61 53.08
N SER A 983 -19.83 7.82 53.39
CA SER A 983 -19.87 7.06 54.65
C SER A 983 -18.72 6.07 54.77
N SER A 984 -18.29 5.45 53.67
CA SER A 984 -17.22 4.46 53.63
C SER A 984 -15.81 5.11 53.63
N ALA A 985 -15.71 6.40 53.29
CA ALA A 985 -14.48 7.17 53.41
C ALA A 985 -14.03 7.40 54.87
N GLY A 986 -14.91 7.13 55.85
CA GLY A 986 -14.59 7.12 57.28
C GLY A 986 -14.30 5.74 57.88
N ASP A 987 -14.11 4.69 57.06
CA ASP A 987 -13.90 3.32 57.54
C ASP A 987 -12.58 3.17 58.34
N PRO A 988 -12.52 2.32 59.38
CA PRO A 988 -11.28 2.04 60.11
C PRO A 988 -10.15 1.51 59.21
N SER A 989 -10.46 0.78 58.14
CA SER A 989 -9.47 0.23 57.21
C SER A 989 -9.02 1.25 56.17
N GLU A 990 -7.71 1.48 56.08
CA GLU A 990 -7.12 2.37 55.07
C GLU A 990 -7.42 1.92 53.63
N PHE A 991 -7.50 0.62 53.37
CA PHE A 991 -7.82 0.09 52.04
C PHE A 991 -9.26 0.42 51.63
N ILE A 992 -10.20 0.39 52.57
CA ILE A 992 -11.61 0.73 52.29
C ILE A 992 -11.75 2.24 52.08
N ARG A 993 -11.07 3.07 52.87
CA ARG A 993 -11.06 4.52 52.64
C ARG A 993 -10.50 4.86 51.26
N ALA A 994 -9.37 4.25 50.88
CA ALA A 994 -8.76 4.43 49.55
C ALA A 994 -9.67 3.97 48.40
N ALA A 995 -10.29 2.79 48.53
CA ALA A 995 -11.25 2.27 47.55
C ALA A 995 -12.48 3.19 47.44
N SER A 996 -13.01 3.69 48.56
CA SER A 996 -14.16 4.61 48.58
C SER A 996 -13.87 5.90 47.81
N LEU A 997 -12.68 6.48 47.98
CA LEU A 997 -12.25 7.68 47.27
C LEU A 997 -12.04 7.44 45.77
N SER A 998 -11.51 6.28 45.40
CA SER A 998 -11.36 5.88 43.99
C SER A 998 -12.72 5.69 43.31
N ASN A 999 -13.69 5.11 44.02
CA ASN A 999 -15.06 4.96 43.53
C ASN A 999 -15.77 6.32 43.44
N LEU A 1000 -15.52 7.24 44.40
CA LEU A 1000 -16.01 8.62 44.35
C LEU A 1000 -15.46 9.38 43.14
N ALA A 1001 -14.18 9.18 42.81
CA ALA A 1001 -13.56 9.81 41.64
C ALA A 1001 -14.25 9.37 40.34
N GLU A 1002 -14.59 8.09 40.21
CA GLU A 1002 -15.27 7.55 39.04
C GLU A 1002 -16.67 8.13 38.86
N ILE A 1003 -17.50 8.15 39.91
CA ILE A 1003 -18.85 8.72 39.80
C ILE A 1003 -18.80 10.24 39.56
N CYS A 1004 -17.89 10.98 40.22
CA CYS A 1004 -17.77 12.42 40.03
C CYS A 1004 -17.45 12.81 38.59
N ARG A 1005 -16.60 12.02 37.91
CA ARG A 1005 -16.27 12.20 36.48
C ARG A 1005 -17.48 12.06 35.55
N LEU A 1006 -18.47 11.25 35.93
CA LEU A 1006 -19.66 10.95 35.11
C LEU A 1006 -20.84 11.90 35.35
N LEU A 1007 -20.91 12.57 36.51
CA LEU A 1007 -22.09 13.37 36.89
C LEU A 1007 -22.26 14.67 36.07
N GLY A 1008 -21.20 15.21 35.49
CA GLY A 1008 -21.28 16.47 34.75
C GLY A 1008 -21.91 17.60 35.59
N ASN A 1009 -22.96 18.26 35.08
CA ASN A 1009 -23.71 19.30 35.81
C ASN A 1009 -24.42 18.79 37.06
N ALA A 1010 -24.70 17.49 37.14
CA ALA A 1010 -25.42 16.90 38.28
C ALA A 1010 -24.55 16.78 39.54
N ILE A 1011 -23.25 17.11 39.47
CA ILE A 1011 -22.34 17.11 40.63
C ILE A 1011 -22.63 18.24 41.63
N GLN A 1012 -23.21 19.35 41.17
CA GLN A 1012 -23.39 20.57 41.98
C GLN A 1012 -24.01 20.34 43.37
N PRO A 1013 -25.04 19.48 43.55
CA PRO A 1013 -25.66 19.28 44.86
C PRO A 1013 -24.76 18.59 45.89
N VAL A 1014 -23.75 17.84 45.45
CA VAL A 1014 -22.88 17.01 46.33
C VAL A 1014 -21.43 17.48 46.35
N VAL A 1015 -21.07 18.47 45.53
CA VAL A 1015 -19.67 18.83 45.27
C VAL A 1015 -18.94 19.36 46.51
N TYR A 1016 -19.64 20.08 47.39
CA TYR A 1016 -19.06 20.60 48.62
C TYR A 1016 -18.81 19.48 49.65
N GLU A 1017 -19.70 18.49 49.74
CA GLU A 1017 -19.49 17.30 50.60
C GLU A 1017 -18.27 16.49 50.12
N VAL A 1018 -18.13 16.33 48.80
CA VAL A 1018 -16.96 15.67 48.19
C VAL A 1018 -15.68 16.45 48.48
N TYR A 1019 -15.72 17.79 48.41
CA TYR A 1019 -14.58 18.64 48.72
C TYR A 1019 -14.18 18.57 50.20
N GLU A 1020 -15.14 18.63 51.13
CA GLU A 1020 -14.85 18.55 52.56
C GLU A 1020 -14.16 17.23 52.94
N VAL A 1021 -14.63 16.10 52.41
CA VAL A 1021 -14.00 14.79 52.64
C VAL A 1021 -12.61 14.74 52.02
N MET A 1022 -12.45 15.21 50.79
CA MET A 1022 -11.15 15.29 50.11
C MET A 1022 -10.14 16.16 50.88
N GLU A 1023 -10.57 17.34 51.35
CA GLU A 1023 -9.75 18.26 52.14
C GLU A 1023 -9.34 17.65 53.48
N SER A 1024 -10.30 17.05 54.20
CA SER A 1024 -10.05 16.40 55.48
C SER A 1024 -9.00 15.29 55.35
N ILE A 1025 -9.16 14.41 54.35
CA ILE A 1025 -8.27 13.27 54.14
C ILE A 1025 -6.87 13.71 53.71
N LEU A 1026 -6.75 14.66 52.77
CA LEU A 1026 -5.45 15.18 52.35
C LEU A 1026 -4.69 15.88 53.49
N LYS A 1027 -5.40 16.48 54.46
CA LYS A 1027 -4.78 17.18 55.59
C LYS A 1027 -4.46 16.28 56.78
N HIS A 1028 -5.31 15.29 57.06
CA HIS A 1028 -5.34 14.62 58.35
C HIS A 1028 -5.18 13.09 58.31
N ASP A 1029 -5.35 12.43 57.16
CA ASP A 1029 -5.19 10.96 57.12
C ASP A 1029 -3.72 10.55 57.22
N SER A 1030 -3.43 9.62 58.12
CA SER A 1030 -2.07 9.12 58.35
C SER A 1030 -1.55 8.27 57.19
N ALA A 1031 -2.42 7.58 56.47
CA ALA A 1031 -2.06 6.59 55.46
C ALA A 1031 -1.77 7.25 54.09
N PRO A 1032 -0.56 7.09 53.53
CA PRO A 1032 -0.21 7.66 52.22
C PRO A 1032 -1.15 7.19 51.10
N MET A 1033 -1.53 5.91 51.07
CA MET A 1033 -2.43 5.35 50.05
C MET A 1033 -3.81 6.05 49.98
N VAL A 1034 -4.30 6.53 51.14
CA VAL A 1034 -5.59 7.21 51.23
C VAL A 1034 -5.46 8.65 50.76
N ARG A 1035 -4.37 9.34 51.14
CA ARG A 1035 -4.03 10.68 50.62
C ARG A 1035 -3.82 10.65 49.10
N LYS A 1036 -3.15 9.62 48.57
CA LYS A 1036 -3.00 9.36 47.13
C LYS A 1036 -4.34 9.26 46.42
N SER A 1037 -5.28 8.50 47.00
CA SER A 1037 -6.62 8.32 46.44
C SER A 1037 -7.45 9.62 46.50
N ALA A 1038 -7.26 10.45 47.53
CA ALA A 1038 -7.87 11.78 47.61
C ALA A 1038 -7.28 12.76 46.58
N ALA A 1039 -5.98 12.70 46.30
CA ALA A 1039 -5.36 13.47 45.21
C ALA A 1039 -5.89 13.03 43.84
N TYR A 1040 -6.10 11.73 43.64
CA TYR A 1040 -6.76 11.20 42.43
C TYR A 1040 -8.19 11.71 42.28
N LEU A 1041 -8.97 11.75 43.37
CA LEU A 1041 -10.30 12.37 43.38
C LEU A 1041 -10.23 13.86 42.99
N ALA A 1042 -9.28 14.62 43.53
CA ALA A 1042 -9.08 16.03 43.16
C ALA A 1042 -8.81 16.20 41.66
N ARG A 1043 -7.95 15.35 41.08
CA ARG A 1043 -7.67 15.33 39.65
C ARG A 1043 -8.92 15.00 38.82
N SER A 1044 -9.72 14.03 39.26
CA SER A 1044 -10.90 13.56 38.54
C SER A 1044 -11.96 14.63 38.30
N LEU A 1045 -12.06 15.64 39.18
CA LEU A 1045 -12.97 16.78 39.03
C LEU A 1045 -12.68 17.63 37.78
N PHE A 1046 -11.45 17.56 37.25
CA PHE A 1046 -11.00 18.35 36.09
C PHE A 1046 -10.85 17.51 34.81
N LEU A 1047 -11.03 16.19 34.88
CA LEU A 1047 -10.99 15.30 33.72
C LEU A 1047 -12.31 15.34 32.95
N THR A 1048 -12.25 15.53 31.62
CA THR A 1048 -13.45 15.48 30.76
C THR A 1048 -13.91 14.03 30.54
N SER A 1049 -15.20 13.75 30.72
CA SER A 1049 -15.78 12.46 30.29
C SER A 1049 -15.81 12.36 28.76
N SER A 1050 -15.40 11.21 28.22
CA SER A 1050 -15.31 10.87 26.80
C SER A 1050 -16.66 10.82 26.07
N THR A 1051 -17.79 10.92 26.78
CA THR A 1051 -19.14 10.86 26.21
C THR A 1051 -19.69 12.21 25.72
N LEU A 1052 -19.07 13.33 26.09
CA LEU A 1052 -19.49 14.67 25.63
C LEU A 1052 -18.61 15.10 24.45
N THR A 1053 -19.05 14.77 23.24
CA THR A 1053 -18.51 15.23 21.96
C THR A 1053 -18.78 16.73 21.76
N SER A 1054 -18.11 17.57 22.54
CA SER A 1054 -18.11 19.01 22.36
C SER A 1054 -16.80 19.59 22.88
N ALA A 1055 -16.15 20.39 22.04
CA ALA A 1055 -14.87 21.03 22.24
C ALA A 1055 -14.88 22.04 23.41
N HIS A 1056 -14.88 21.54 24.65
CA HIS A 1056 -14.73 22.36 25.86
C HIS A 1056 -13.35 22.12 26.45
N SER A 1057 -12.37 22.85 25.91
CA SER A 1057 -11.00 22.82 26.39
C SER A 1057 -10.78 23.61 27.70
N GLY A 1058 -11.78 24.35 28.21
CA GLY A 1058 -11.62 25.20 29.39
C GLY A 1058 -11.95 24.54 30.73
N LEU A 1059 -11.95 25.34 31.81
CA LEU A 1059 -12.37 24.95 33.16
C LEU A 1059 -13.79 24.39 33.14
N PRO A 1060 -14.08 23.34 33.93
CA PRO A 1060 -15.40 22.73 33.97
C PRO A 1060 -16.44 23.74 34.47
N VAL A 1061 -17.40 24.09 33.61
CA VAL A 1061 -18.52 25.01 33.93
C VAL A 1061 -19.39 24.47 35.07
N ASN A 1062 -19.33 23.17 35.30
CA ASN A 1062 -20.13 22.44 36.25
C ASN A 1062 -19.69 22.69 37.71
N LEU A 1063 -18.46 23.17 37.93
CA LEU A 1063 -17.89 23.43 39.26
C LEU A 1063 -17.96 24.92 39.62
N PRO A 1064 -18.33 25.26 40.88
CA PRO A 1064 -18.28 26.65 41.37
C PRO A 1064 -16.86 27.24 41.36
N ALA A 1065 -16.74 28.53 41.03
CA ALA A 1065 -15.43 29.20 40.88
C ALA A 1065 -14.66 29.35 42.21
N ASP A 1066 -15.39 29.53 43.31
CA ASP A 1066 -14.88 29.48 44.69
C ASP A 1066 -14.27 28.11 44.99
N LEU A 1067 -14.96 27.02 44.64
CA LEU A 1067 -14.47 25.67 44.84
C LEU A 1067 -13.18 25.39 44.07
N ILE A 1068 -13.10 25.78 42.80
CA ILE A 1068 -11.90 25.61 41.96
C ILE A 1068 -10.69 26.30 42.60
N ARG A 1069 -10.88 27.53 43.10
CA ARG A 1069 -9.84 28.27 43.83
C ARG A 1069 -9.42 27.55 45.10
N ASP A 1070 -10.38 26.98 45.83
CA ASP A 1070 -10.11 26.34 47.11
C ASP A 1070 -9.46 24.95 46.93
N VAL A 1071 -9.74 24.24 45.82
CA VAL A 1071 -9.00 23.04 45.38
C VAL A 1071 -7.57 23.39 44.97
N TYR A 1072 -7.38 24.46 44.17
CA TYR A 1072 -6.03 24.94 43.80
C TYR A 1072 -5.17 25.23 45.03
N ARG A 1073 -5.72 25.97 46.00
CA ARG A 1073 -5.03 26.30 47.26
C ARG A 1073 -4.70 25.05 48.04
N LEU A 1074 -5.67 24.14 48.19
CA LEU A 1074 -5.46 22.87 48.87
C LEU A 1074 -4.33 22.06 48.25
N LEU A 1075 -4.35 21.86 46.92
CA LEU A 1075 -3.31 21.10 46.21
C LEU A 1075 -1.94 21.76 46.35
N ARG A 1076 -1.85 23.09 46.14
CA ARG A 1076 -0.60 23.84 46.25
C ARG A 1076 0.00 23.76 47.65
N ASP A 1077 -0.84 23.92 48.67
CA ASP A 1077 -0.41 23.88 50.06
C ASP A 1077 0.03 22.46 50.46
N ARG A 1078 -0.64 21.41 49.93
CA ARG A 1078 -0.22 20.01 50.16
C ARG A 1078 1.07 19.65 49.41
N LEU A 1079 1.28 20.15 48.20
CA LEU A 1079 2.48 19.90 47.38
C LEU A 1079 3.77 20.40 48.07
N ALA A 1080 3.67 21.43 48.91
CA ALA A 1080 4.79 21.94 49.70
C ALA A 1080 5.07 21.15 51.00
N ILE A 1081 4.13 20.34 51.45
CA ILE A 1081 4.16 19.67 52.77
C ILE A 1081 4.37 18.16 52.64
N GLU A 1082 3.76 17.54 51.62
CA GLU A 1082 3.81 16.11 51.40
C GLU A 1082 5.24 15.62 51.13
N ARG A 1083 5.56 14.43 51.64
CA ARG A 1083 6.91 13.84 51.53
C ARG A 1083 6.89 12.43 50.93
N ASP A 1084 5.72 11.83 50.81
CA ASP A 1084 5.56 10.54 50.17
C ASP A 1084 5.55 10.74 48.64
N ASP A 1085 6.49 10.08 47.95
CA ASP A 1085 6.71 10.26 46.52
C ASP A 1085 5.48 9.88 45.69
N GLU A 1086 4.75 8.82 46.06
CA GLU A 1086 3.57 8.36 45.32
C GLU A 1086 2.38 9.31 45.47
N VAL A 1087 2.26 9.97 46.63
CA VAL A 1087 1.23 11.00 46.87
C VAL A 1087 1.62 12.29 46.14
N LEU A 1088 2.90 12.68 46.20
CA LEU A 1088 3.42 13.86 45.50
C LEU A 1088 3.17 13.77 43.99
N GLU A 1089 3.45 12.63 43.37
CA GLU A 1089 3.20 12.42 41.94
C GLU A 1089 1.71 12.65 41.57
N GLN A 1090 0.79 12.13 42.39
CA GLN A 1090 -0.65 12.34 42.14
C GLN A 1090 -1.10 13.78 42.40
N LEU A 1091 -0.50 14.47 43.38
CA LEU A 1091 -0.76 15.89 43.63
C LEU A 1091 -0.23 16.77 42.48
N GLU A 1092 0.95 16.48 41.97
CA GLU A 1092 1.53 17.14 40.79
C GLU A 1092 0.67 16.89 39.54
N ALA A 1093 0.20 15.66 39.34
CA ALA A 1093 -0.70 15.33 38.24
C ALA A 1093 -2.05 16.06 38.35
N ALA A 1094 -2.61 16.18 39.56
CA ALA A 1094 -3.83 16.95 39.80
C ALA A 1094 -3.63 18.44 39.53
N MET A 1095 -2.51 19.01 39.98
CA MET A 1095 -2.15 20.41 39.74
C MET A 1095 -1.92 20.70 38.26
N ALA A 1096 -1.22 19.80 37.55
CA ALA A 1096 -0.94 19.93 36.13
C ALA A 1096 -2.22 19.90 35.28
N GLU A 1097 -3.19 19.03 35.62
CA GLU A 1097 -4.48 19.00 34.94
C GLU A 1097 -5.24 20.32 35.18
N LEU A 1098 -5.29 20.80 36.42
CA LEU A 1098 -5.92 22.08 36.75
C LEU A 1098 -5.28 23.26 36.01
N ASP A 1099 -3.95 23.32 35.95
CA ASP A 1099 -3.19 24.34 35.22
C ASP A 1099 -3.42 24.24 33.70
N ALA A 1100 -3.51 23.03 33.15
CA ALA A 1100 -3.79 22.82 31.73
C ALA A 1100 -5.18 23.36 31.36
N ARG A 1101 -6.19 23.12 32.21
CA ARG A 1101 -7.55 23.68 32.04
C ARG A 1101 -7.60 25.18 32.28
N ALA A 1102 -6.86 25.70 33.25
CA ALA A 1102 -6.79 27.13 33.49
C ALA A 1102 -6.14 27.87 32.29
N ARG A 1103 -5.01 27.37 31.77
CA ARG A 1103 -4.30 27.98 30.63
C ARG A 1103 -5.13 28.02 29.36
N THR A 1104 -5.85 26.95 29.05
CA THR A 1104 -6.75 26.88 27.88
C THR A 1104 -7.98 27.77 28.01
N THR A 1105 -8.40 28.10 29.23
CA THR A 1105 -9.49 29.06 29.48
C THR A 1105 -9.00 30.51 29.41
N ILE A 1106 -7.81 30.78 29.95
CA ILE A 1106 -7.20 32.12 30.00
C ILE A 1106 -6.59 32.50 28.63
N PHE A 1107 -5.99 31.55 27.92
CA PHE A 1107 -5.40 31.71 26.60
C PHE A 1107 -6.22 30.90 25.58
N ARG A 1108 -7.08 31.58 24.80
CA ARG A 1108 -7.75 30.95 23.66
C ARG A 1108 -6.70 30.51 22.63
N ARG A 1109 -6.90 29.35 22.00
CA ARG A 1109 -6.14 29.02 20.78
C ARG A 1109 -6.48 30.07 19.70
N PRO A 1110 -5.48 30.63 19.00
CA PRO A 1110 -5.75 31.51 17.87
C PRO A 1110 -6.47 30.72 16.76
N ASP A 1111 -7.59 31.23 16.27
CA ASP A 1111 -8.38 30.56 15.22
C ASP A 1111 -7.69 30.62 13.85
N THR A 1112 -6.70 31.50 13.69
CA THR A 1112 -5.85 31.59 12.49
C THR A 1112 -4.40 31.94 12.80
N VAL A 1113 -3.48 31.61 11.88
CA VAL A 1113 -2.04 31.93 11.95
C VAL A 1113 -1.78 33.45 12.05
N HIS A 1114 -2.75 34.29 11.71
CA HIS A 1114 -2.63 35.76 11.77
C HIS A 1114 -2.76 36.35 13.18
N ASP A 1115 -3.26 35.60 14.16
CA ASP A 1115 -3.36 36.09 15.55
C ASP A 1115 -2.05 35.96 16.34
N LEU A 1116 -0.98 35.41 15.74
CA LEU A 1116 0.36 35.29 16.31
C LEU A 1116 1.31 36.44 15.91
N VAL A 1117 0.82 37.67 15.85
CA VAL A 1117 1.69 38.85 15.72
C VAL A 1117 2.00 39.40 17.11
N LYS A 1118 3.22 39.17 17.61
CA LYS A 1118 3.74 39.90 18.77
C LYS A 1118 3.98 41.36 18.39
N GLU A 1119 3.06 42.24 18.76
CA GLU A 1119 3.27 43.69 18.68
C GLU A 1119 4.03 44.16 19.93
N ILE A 1120 5.32 44.49 19.79
CA ILE A 1120 6.09 45.12 20.87
C ILE A 1120 5.88 46.63 20.74
N ARG A 1121 5.15 47.23 21.70
CA ARG A 1121 5.02 48.68 21.83
C ARG A 1121 6.04 49.22 22.83
N VAL A 1122 7.00 49.99 22.35
CA VAL A 1122 7.93 50.75 23.20
C VAL A 1122 7.20 52.01 23.69
N LEU A 1123 6.88 52.05 24.98
CA LEU A 1123 6.04 53.11 25.55
C LEU A 1123 6.75 54.46 25.72
N HIS A 1124 8.08 54.54 25.72
CA HIS A 1124 8.83 55.82 25.76
C HIS A 1124 10.20 55.69 25.08
N PRO A 1125 10.39 56.15 23.83
CA PRO A 1125 11.66 55.99 23.12
C PRO A 1125 12.69 57.10 23.37
N PHE A 1126 12.35 58.17 24.12
CA PHE A 1126 13.29 59.26 24.44
C PHE A 1126 13.07 59.77 25.87
N ASN A 1127 13.88 59.26 26.78
CA ASN A 1127 14.31 59.90 28.04
C ASN A 1127 15.74 59.41 28.28
N ASP A 1128 16.67 59.96 27.51
CA ASP A 1128 17.77 60.82 27.98
C ASP A 1128 18.51 61.41 26.76
#